data_AF-A0A7C3MP27-F1
#
_entry.id   AF-A0A7C3MP27-F1
#
_cell.length_a   1.000
_cell.length_b   1.000
_cell.length_c   1.000
_cell.angle_alpha   90.00
_cell.angle_beta   90.00
_cell.angle_gamma   90.00
#
_symmetry.space_group_name_H-M   'P 1'
#
loop_
_entity.id
_entity.type
_entity.pdbx_description
1 polymer ?
#
loop_
_entity_poly.entity_id
_entity_poly.type
_entity_poly.pdbx_seq_one_letter_code
_entity_poly.pdbx_strand_id
1 'polypeptide(L)'
;MSSKWIGKIFAYLHDPPHKPVVLGKGHAAIGERLAEAIAGVPASRELLSVIEQADHWAAGADRSHFLRDVGTDPRKDLTLIHPLDATSLARERNGELVFAEVLIGPEDADHARDLVEGPARADGSRDLAQSALVQAFRSLSDERIRYPALWRFLPEVLRASEASDPHRFGALWDVLPADTRMPNHPVLVHNSLVAALATVLLEGKRPWLLRFQIGPVQPFIEAARSLADLWAGSYWLSELVYCALKPIADEFGPDSILFPSLRGQPLYDRDLCSKIRQSVPKLDGPLAGVVQVCEDRIKHSMRIPSLPNVFVAIVPEDQAEQFAQRAEQAVREAFRKRVIEMCRELTEEIEKAQAQADDFLEVFWAVTAWPHAPVGPGAFLADPRLAWPSEVVQNLQAVLNAAQSLPGYQPNDGFLYPIAVQQASLALDAVKRDRLQGQDGREELGLKCTMCGEREVLGGSDYFAQKQFWAKEAAKRDAIVKPGESLCAICYAKRRVGRGECREAFGRGRPSTTEVATARFKLEVIQGAAHKNSLRKAVDDYMRACQGLSDAAHVFTPPAVWEATKDDDYLKEFARLDGEWLLPIAREEVGDDVGRRIRGAAGGLVKAAVQLGIPLPSPYLAVVVCDGDEMGKWLSGLNAPRLWEMLHLVAQEQLKSARSALEGVSRPITPAIQAAISEACCAFAQEAVPWTV
;
A
#
# COMPACT_ATOMS: atom_id res chain seq x y z
N MET A 1 -4.38 -33.92 -3.46
CA MET A 1 -3.68 -32.68 -3.82
C MET A 1 -3.47 -31.88 -2.55
N SER A 2 -2.26 -31.36 -2.32
CA SER A 2 -2.03 -30.39 -1.25
C SER A 2 -2.87 -29.14 -1.53
N SER A 3 -3.34 -28.44 -0.50
CA SER A 3 -4.09 -27.20 -0.71
C SER A 3 -3.27 -26.17 -1.50
N LYS A 4 -3.94 -25.30 -2.26
CA LYS A 4 -3.29 -24.19 -2.98
C LYS A 4 -2.46 -23.30 -2.05
N TRP A 5 -2.88 -23.13 -0.79
CA TRP A 5 -2.18 -22.30 0.19
C TRP A 5 -0.88 -22.93 0.67
N ILE A 6 -0.85 -24.26 0.82
CA ILE A 6 0.40 -24.99 1.04
C ILE A 6 1.28 -24.85 -0.21
N GLY A 7 0.71 -25.03 -1.41
CA GLY A 7 1.44 -24.81 -2.67
C GLY A 7 2.10 -23.43 -2.75
N LYS A 8 1.41 -22.38 -2.28
CA LYS A 8 1.95 -21.03 -2.17
C LYS A 8 3.11 -20.89 -1.18
N ILE A 9 3.08 -21.58 -0.03
CA ILE A 9 4.22 -21.59 0.91
C ILE A 9 5.47 -22.15 0.21
N PHE A 10 5.34 -23.27 -0.50
CA PHE A 10 6.44 -23.86 -1.27
C PHE A 10 6.91 -22.94 -2.40
N ALA A 11 5.97 -22.36 -3.16
CA ALA A 11 6.30 -21.46 -4.26
C ALA A 11 6.98 -20.17 -3.79
N TYR A 12 6.53 -19.59 -2.67
CA TYR A 12 7.11 -18.37 -2.11
C TYR A 12 8.48 -18.59 -1.46
N LEU A 13 8.79 -19.81 -1.03
CA LEU A 13 10.07 -20.16 -0.42
C LEU A 13 10.98 -20.97 -1.35
N HIS A 14 10.61 -21.17 -2.62
CA HIS A 14 11.43 -21.92 -3.60
C HIS A 14 12.87 -21.35 -3.66
N ASP A 15 12.97 -20.03 -3.60
CA ASP A 15 14.17 -19.27 -3.29
C ASP A 15 14.08 -18.73 -1.86
N PRO A 16 14.93 -19.19 -0.93
CA PRO A 16 14.90 -18.68 0.44
C PRO A 16 15.37 -17.21 0.50
N PRO A 17 14.96 -16.42 1.51
CA PRO A 17 15.22 -14.97 1.56
C PRO A 17 16.71 -14.60 1.58
N HIS A 18 17.55 -15.48 2.11
CA HIS A 18 19.01 -15.31 2.16
C HIS A 18 19.74 -15.91 0.94
N LYS A 19 19.02 -16.38 -0.09
CA LYS A 19 19.62 -16.90 -1.34
C LYS A 19 20.74 -16.02 -1.88
N PRO A 20 20.60 -14.67 -1.95
CA PRO A 20 21.64 -13.86 -2.57
C PRO A 20 22.97 -13.91 -1.82
N VAL A 21 23.01 -14.20 -0.53
CA VAL A 21 24.26 -14.18 0.26
C VAL A 21 24.86 -15.57 0.49
N VAL A 22 24.07 -16.63 0.33
CA VAL A 22 24.46 -18.03 0.59
C VAL A 22 24.79 -18.79 -0.71
N LEU A 23 25.22 -18.08 -1.77
CA LEU A 23 25.35 -18.65 -3.10
C LEU A 23 26.01 -20.04 -3.16
N GLY A 24 25.29 -20.99 -3.75
CA GLY A 24 25.71 -22.37 -3.95
C GLY A 24 24.64 -23.22 -4.65
N LYS A 25 25.05 -24.37 -5.20
CA LYS A 25 24.11 -25.40 -5.69
C LYS A 25 23.31 -25.92 -4.49
N GLY A 26 21.98 -25.87 -4.55
CA GLY A 26 21.10 -26.45 -3.51
C GLY A 26 20.15 -25.48 -2.80
N HIS A 27 20.06 -24.21 -3.18
CA HIS A 27 19.07 -23.26 -2.62
C HIS A 27 17.63 -23.77 -2.77
N ALA A 28 17.28 -24.39 -3.90
CA ALA A 28 15.96 -25.00 -4.09
C ALA A 28 15.65 -26.07 -3.02
N ALA A 29 16.64 -26.89 -2.67
CA ALA A 29 16.48 -27.90 -1.61
C ALA A 29 16.43 -27.27 -0.20
N ILE A 30 17.07 -26.11 0.01
CA ILE A 30 16.94 -25.34 1.25
C ILE A 30 15.51 -24.79 1.36
N GLY A 31 15.02 -24.15 0.29
CA GLY A 31 13.67 -23.62 0.17
C GLY A 31 12.60 -24.68 0.40
N GLU A 32 12.74 -25.84 -0.25
CA GLU A 32 11.87 -26.99 -0.06
C GLU A 32 11.83 -27.43 1.41
N ARG A 33 12.96 -27.73 2.05
CA ARG A 33 12.99 -28.15 3.46
C ARG A 33 12.39 -27.12 4.41
N LEU A 34 12.65 -25.83 4.16
CA LEU A 34 12.08 -24.74 4.95
C LEU A 34 10.55 -24.67 4.79
N ALA A 35 10.06 -24.76 3.55
CA ALA A 35 8.64 -24.81 3.25
C ALA A 35 7.97 -26.05 3.87
N GLU A 36 8.58 -27.23 3.80
CA GLU A 36 8.09 -28.44 4.47
C GLU A 36 7.98 -28.25 5.98
N ALA A 37 8.99 -27.61 6.61
CA ALA A 37 8.99 -27.35 8.04
C ALA A 37 7.89 -26.37 8.48
N ILE A 38 7.57 -25.36 7.65
CA ILE A 38 6.51 -24.36 7.90
C ILE A 38 5.13 -24.93 7.56
N ALA A 39 4.99 -25.65 6.45
CA ALA A 39 3.75 -26.27 6.00
C ALA A 39 3.35 -27.46 6.89
N GLY A 40 4.34 -28.18 7.43
CA GLY A 40 4.16 -29.38 8.23
C GLY A 40 3.88 -30.64 7.39
N VAL A 41 4.02 -30.56 6.06
CA VAL A 41 3.80 -31.65 5.12
C VAL A 41 4.84 -31.58 3.98
N PRO A 42 5.25 -32.72 3.42
CA PRO A 42 6.19 -32.75 2.30
C PRO A 42 5.55 -32.30 0.98
N ALA A 43 6.38 -31.84 0.03
CA ALA A 43 5.91 -31.52 -1.31
C ALA A 43 5.59 -32.78 -2.14
N SER A 44 4.57 -32.71 -2.99
CA SER A 44 4.38 -33.71 -4.05
C SER A 44 5.28 -33.39 -5.24
N ARG A 45 5.65 -34.41 -6.04
CA ARG A 45 6.40 -34.21 -7.28
C ARG A 45 5.68 -33.29 -8.29
N GLU A 46 4.35 -33.40 -8.33
CA GLU A 46 3.49 -32.54 -9.15
C GLU A 46 3.60 -31.08 -8.72
N LEU A 47 3.54 -30.80 -7.41
CA LEU A 47 3.71 -29.44 -6.88
C LEU A 47 5.09 -28.87 -7.24
N LEU A 48 6.15 -29.64 -7.04
CA LEU A 48 7.52 -29.20 -7.38
C LEU A 48 7.66 -28.89 -8.88
N SER A 49 7.07 -29.72 -9.75
CA SER A 49 7.06 -29.48 -11.20
C SER A 49 6.30 -28.21 -11.58
N VAL A 50 5.18 -27.92 -10.90
CA VAL A 50 4.42 -26.69 -11.13
C VAL A 50 5.19 -25.46 -10.65
N ILE A 51 5.88 -25.55 -9.52
CA ILE A 51 6.73 -24.47 -9.01
C ILE A 51 7.89 -24.20 -9.98
N GLU A 52 8.54 -25.24 -10.51
CA GLU A 52 9.59 -25.09 -11.52
C GLU A 52 9.06 -24.39 -12.79
N GLN A 53 7.86 -24.75 -13.24
CA GLN A 53 7.20 -24.07 -14.36
C GLN A 53 6.88 -22.60 -14.04
N ALA A 54 6.39 -22.32 -12.83
CA ALA A 54 6.06 -20.98 -12.37
C ALA A 54 7.29 -20.09 -12.22
N ASP A 55 8.38 -20.60 -11.64
CA ASP A 55 9.69 -19.92 -11.57
C ASP A 55 10.23 -19.65 -12.97
N HIS A 56 10.20 -20.64 -13.86
CA HIS A 56 10.64 -20.44 -15.24
C HIS A 56 9.86 -19.29 -15.90
N TRP A 57 8.53 -19.27 -15.78
CA TRP A 57 7.68 -18.21 -16.33
C TRP A 57 7.96 -16.84 -15.67
N ALA A 58 7.98 -16.77 -14.33
CA ALA A 58 8.26 -15.55 -13.58
C ALA A 58 9.64 -14.96 -13.94
N ALA A 59 10.66 -15.81 -14.05
CA ALA A 59 11.99 -15.43 -14.47
C ALA A 59 12.00 -14.80 -15.87
N GLY A 60 11.19 -15.30 -16.82
CA GLY A 60 11.08 -14.68 -18.13
C GLY A 60 10.39 -13.31 -18.11
N ALA A 61 9.57 -13.05 -17.09
CA ALA A 61 8.91 -11.76 -16.88
C ALA A 61 9.82 -10.75 -16.16
N ASP A 62 10.54 -11.19 -15.13
CA ASP A 62 11.31 -10.30 -14.24
C ASP A 62 12.76 -10.06 -14.68
N ARG A 63 13.38 -11.01 -15.38
CA ARG A 63 14.81 -10.94 -15.75
C ARG A 63 15.10 -11.14 -17.23
N SER A 64 16.26 -10.65 -17.62
CA SER A 64 16.76 -10.78 -18.99
C SER A 64 17.30 -12.18 -19.26
N HIS A 65 16.91 -12.76 -20.40
CA HIS A 65 17.25 -14.13 -20.77
C HIS A 65 18.74 -14.34 -21.10
N PHE A 66 19.51 -13.28 -21.36
CA PHE A 66 20.93 -13.37 -21.76
C PHE A 66 21.95 -13.48 -20.61
N LEU A 67 21.50 -13.66 -19.36
CA LEU A 67 22.39 -13.66 -18.17
C LEU A 67 22.93 -15.05 -17.78
N ARG A 68 22.72 -16.09 -18.60
CA ARG A 68 23.03 -17.49 -18.26
C ARG A 68 24.49 -17.70 -17.89
N ASP A 69 25.40 -17.15 -18.68
CA ASP A 69 26.84 -17.39 -18.56
C ASP A 69 27.54 -16.24 -17.78
N VAL A 70 26.76 -15.34 -17.18
CA VAL A 70 27.26 -14.22 -16.37
C VAL A 70 27.32 -14.63 -14.90
N GLY A 71 28.45 -14.37 -14.24
CA GLY A 71 28.64 -14.68 -12.81
C GLY A 71 28.95 -13.45 -11.97
N THR A 72 28.36 -13.36 -10.78
CA THR A 72 28.62 -12.32 -9.77
C THR A 72 28.77 -12.98 -8.39
N ASP A 73 29.65 -12.47 -7.53
CA ASP A 73 29.77 -12.90 -6.12
C ASP A 73 29.23 -11.80 -5.19
N PRO A 74 27.93 -11.79 -4.84
CA PRO A 74 27.30 -10.91 -3.86
C PRO A 74 28.03 -10.79 -2.52
N ARG A 75 28.87 -11.74 -2.09
CA ARG A 75 29.67 -11.56 -0.86
C ARG A 75 30.79 -10.53 -1.03
N LYS A 76 31.13 -10.19 -2.28
CA LYS A 76 32.15 -9.20 -2.63
C LYS A 76 31.54 -7.98 -3.29
N ASP A 77 30.53 -8.22 -4.13
CA ASP A 77 30.00 -7.26 -5.07
C ASP A 77 28.48 -7.14 -4.92
N LEU A 78 27.92 -7.10 -3.71
CA LEU A 78 26.49 -6.85 -3.57
C LEU A 78 26.19 -5.39 -3.98
N THR A 79 25.47 -5.24 -5.08
CA THR A 79 24.90 -3.97 -5.51
C THR A 79 23.39 -4.09 -5.57
N LEU A 80 22.67 -3.01 -5.26
CA LEU A 80 21.27 -2.84 -5.61
C LEU A 80 21.16 -1.67 -6.58
N ILE A 81 20.33 -1.83 -7.60
CA ILE A 81 20.10 -0.81 -8.62
C ILE A 81 18.67 -0.33 -8.49
N HIS A 82 18.49 0.97 -8.28
CA HIS A 82 17.16 1.53 -8.14
C HIS A 82 16.36 1.41 -9.46
N PRO A 83 15.10 0.92 -9.43
CA PRO A 83 14.39 0.46 -10.62
C PRO A 83 13.96 1.57 -11.61
N LEU A 84 13.91 2.82 -11.16
CA LEU A 84 13.44 3.96 -11.94
C LEU A 84 14.56 4.79 -12.59
N ASP A 85 15.67 5.01 -11.89
CA ASP A 85 16.75 5.89 -12.36
C ASP A 85 18.07 5.13 -12.61
N ALA A 86 18.08 3.81 -12.38
CA ALA A 86 19.25 2.94 -12.47
C ALA A 86 20.42 3.37 -11.58
N THR A 87 20.16 4.20 -10.56
CA THR A 87 21.19 4.61 -9.62
C THR A 87 21.63 3.40 -8.80
N SER A 88 22.94 3.11 -8.81
CA SER A 88 23.53 2.15 -7.90
C SER A 88 23.43 2.70 -6.48
N LEU A 89 22.84 1.91 -5.59
CA LEU A 89 22.76 2.22 -4.17
C LEU A 89 24.09 1.90 -3.44
N ALA A 90 25.07 1.34 -4.14
CA ALA A 90 26.45 1.17 -3.65
C ALA A 90 27.28 2.45 -3.90
N ARG A 91 28.15 2.80 -2.95
CA ARG A 91 29.10 3.92 -3.02
C ARG A 91 30.54 3.40 -3.05
N GLU A 92 31.39 3.97 -3.88
CA GLU A 92 32.82 3.62 -3.86
C GLU A 92 33.53 4.24 -2.64
N ARG A 93 34.21 3.42 -1.82
CA ARG A 93 35.04 3.84 -0.69
C ARG A 93 36.38 3.10 -0.75
N ASN A 94 37.48 3.83 -0.83
CA ASN A 94 38.85 3.27 -0.95
C ASN A 94 39.05 2.31 -2.15
N GLY A 95 38.31 2.49 -3.25
CA GLY A 95 38.39 1.61 -4.42
C GLY A 95 37.54 0.34 -4.32
N GLU A 96 36.72 0.20 -3.26
CA GLU A 96 35.74 -0.88 -3.10
C GLU A 96 34.31 -0.32 -3.19
N LEU A 97 33.39 -1.07 -3.80
CA LEU A 97 31.97 -0.73 -3.80
C LEU A 97 31.35 -1.13 -2.46
N VAL A 98 30.86 -0.14 -1.72
CA VAL A 98 30.25 -0.29 -0.40
C VAL A 98 28.77 0.11 -0.49
N PHE A 99 27.87 -0.85 -0.35
CA PHE A 99 26.48 -0.54 -0.03
C PHE A 99 26.43 -0.02 1.41
N ALA A 100 25.98 1.22 1.62
CA ALA A 100 25.81 1.89 2.92
C ALA A 100 26.32 1.08 4.14
N GLU A 101 27.63 1.11 4.39
CA GLU A 101 28.30 0.51 5.56
C GLU A 101 28.22 -1.03 5.78
N VAL A 102 27.61 -1.83 4.89
CA VAL A 102 27.51 -3.30 5.08
C VAL A 102 28.34 -4.06 4.04
N LEU A 103 29.50 -4.59 4.48
CA LEU A 103 30.22 -5.65 3.76
C LEU A 103 29.65 -6.99 4.25
N ILE A 104 29.19 -7.85 3.34
CA ILE A 104 28.66 -9.17 3.71
C ILE A 104 29.81 -10.17 3.75
N GLY A 105 30.41 -10.31 4.93
CA GLY A 105 31.40 -11.32 5.24
C GLY A 105 30.80 -12.72 5.47
N PRO A 106 31.67 -13.74 5.64
CA PRO A 106 31.23 -15.10 5.95
C PRO A 106 30.37 -15.20 7.22
N GLU A 107 30.70 -14.42 8.25
CA GLU A 107 29.97 -14.40 9.53
C GLU A 107 28.55 -13.84 9.34
N ASP A 108 28.38 -12.83 8.48
CA ASP A 108 27.07 -12.28 8.14
C ASP A 108 26.21 -13.28 7.37
N ALA A 109 26.81 -14.01 6.43
CA ALA A 109 26.13 -15.07 5.71
C ALA A 109 25.74 -16.24 6.64
N ASP A 110 26.61 -16.64 7.56
CA ASP A 110 26.31 -17.69 8.54
C ASP A 110 25.21 -17.27 9.53
N HIS A 111 25.23 -16.01 10.00
CA HIS A 111 24.15 -15.44 10.81
C HIS A 111 22.80 -15.47 10.07
N ALA A 112 22.78 -15.03 8.81
CA ALA A 112 21.60 -15.09 7.95
C ALA A 112 21.08 -16.54 7.79
N ARG A 113 21.99 -17.51 7.64
CA ARG A 113 21.63 -18.94 7.58
C ARG A 113 21.08 -19.45 8.90
N ASP A 114 21.65 -19.09 10.02
CA ASP A 114 21.19 -19.53 11.34
C ASP A 114 19.78 -19.02 11.62
N LEU A 115 19.45 -17.78 11.22
CA LEU A 115 18.09 -17.24 11.34
C LEU A 115 17.08 -17.96 10.43
N VAL A 116 17.45 -18.20 9.16
CA VAL A 116 16.53 -18.76 8.16
C VAL A 116 16.40 -20.28 8.26
N GLU A 117 17.52 -20.99 8.43
CA GLU A 117 17.60 -22.46 8.42
C GLU A 117 17.75 -23.07 9.83
N GLY A 118 18.06 -22.27 10.84
CA GLY A 118 18.44 -22.75 12.17
C GLY A 118 19.95 -23.05 12.30
N PRO A 119 20.45 -23.20 13.53
CA PRO A 119 21.86 -23.46 13.79
C PRO A 119 22.31 -24.80 13.19
N ALA A 120 23.59 -24.85 12.81
CA ALA A 120 24.21 -26.09 12.36
C ALA A 120 24.28 -27.12 13.49
N ARG A 121 23.93 -28.36 13.18
CA ARG A 121 24.10 -29.53 14.06
C ARG A 121 25.45 -30.19 13.82
N ALA A 122 25.86 -31.04 14.76
CA ALA A 122 27.15 -31.75 14.69
C ALA A 122 27.28 -32.68 13.47
N ASP A 123 26.15 -33.12 12.89
CA ASP A 123 26.09 -33.96 11.69
C ASP A 123 26.08 -33.15 10.36
N GLY A 124 26.20 -31.82 10.44
CA GLY A 124 26.16 -30.91 9.29
C GLY A 124 24.74 -30.57 8.80
N SER A 125 23.69 -31.12 9.41
CA SER A 125 22.31 -30.71 9.16
C SER A 125 21.97 -29.40 9.88
N ARG A 126 20.84 -28.80 9.54
CA ARG A 126 20.35 -27.55 10.14
C ARG A 126 19.14 -27.83 11.03
N ASP A 127 19.10 -27.23 12.21
CA ASP A 127 17.96 -27.38 13.13
C ASP A 127 16.80 -26.45 12.75
N LEU A 128 16.02 -26.83 11.74
CA LEU A 128 14.90 -26.01 11.26
C LEU A 128 13.85 -25.68 12.34
N ALA A 129 13.75 -26.46 13.42
CA ALA A 129 12.86 -26.13 14.53
C ALA A 129 13.28 -24.84 15.28
N GLN A 130 14.56 -24.46 15.15
CA GLN A 130 15.13 -23.23 15.70
C GLN A 130 15.20 -22.08 14.69
N SER A 131 14.77 -22.28 13.44
CA SER A 131 14.60 -21.19 12.47
C SER A 131 13.57 -20.18 12.98
N ALA A 132 13.90 -18.89 12.85
CA ALA A 132 12.99 -17.80 13.19
C ALA A 132 11.68 -17.88 12.38
N LEU A 133 11.77 -18.29 11.10
CA LEU A 133 10.61 -18.42 10.21
C LEU A 133 9.72 -19.60 10.61
N VAL A 134 10.33 -20.75 10.95
CA VAL A 134 9.56 -21.93 11.38
C VAL A 134 8.85 -21.65 12.71
N GLN A 135 9.55 -21.03 13.67
CA GLN A 135 8.96 -20.65 14.96
C GLN A 135 7.84 -19.63 14.80
N ALA A 136 7.97 -18.68 13.87
CA ALA A 136 6.98 -17.63 13.64
C ALA A 136 5.70 -18.15 12.97
N PHE A 137 5.82 -19.01 11.95
CA PHE A 137 4.69 -19.28 11.06
C PHE A 137 4.07 -20.67 11.21
N ARG A 138 4.79 -21.67 11.72
CA ARG A 138 4.27 -23.05 11.83
C ARG A 138 3.06 -23.17 12.75
N SER A 139 2.96 -22.32 13.79
CA SER A 139 1.88 -22.35 14.77
C SER A 139 0.51 -21.90 14.21
N LEU A 140 0.49 -21.20 13.07
CA LEU A 140 -0.73 -20.75 12.42
C LEU A 140 -1.43 -21.94 11.72
N SER A 141 -2.38 -22.59 12.38
CA SER A 141 -3.00 -23.82 11.85
C SER A 141 -3.73 -23.62 10.52
N ASP A 142 -4.43 -22.51 10.33
CA ASP A 142 -5.11 -22.17 9.09
C ASP A 142 -4.12 -21.69 8.02
N GLU A 143 -3.94 -22.49 6.97
CA GLU A 143 -3.11 -22.19 5.81
C GLU A 143 -3.51 -20.88 5.09
N ARG A 144 -4.79 -20.49 5.14
CA ARG A 144 -5.33 -19.24 4.58
C ARG A 144 -4.88 -18.01 5.35
N ILE A 145 -4.31 -18.20 6.54
CA ILE A 145 -3.73 -17.15 7.37
C ILE A 145 -2.21 -17.33 7.43
N ARG A 146 -1.72 -18.56 7.50
CA ARG A 146 -0.29 -18.89 7.53
C ARG A 146 0.45 -18.32 6.34
N TYR A 147 -0.04 -18.56 5.12
CA TYR A 147 0.65 -18.04 3.93
C TYR A 147 0.62 -16.50 3.87
N PRO A 148 -0.53 -15.82 4.00
CA PRO A 148 -0.55 -14.36 4.06
C PRO A 148 0.36 -13.75 5.15
N ALA A 149 0.41 -14.36 6.34
CA ALA A 149 1.30 -13.93 7.41
C ALA A 149 2.78 -14.10 7.04
N LEU A 150 3.15 -15.25 6.47
CA LEU A 150 4.51 -15.50 5.95
C LEU A 150 4.88 -14.49 4.87
N TRP A 151 4.02 -14.31 3.87
CA TRP A 151 4.24 -13.37 2.77
C TRP A 151 4.41 -11.92 3.25
N ARG A 152 3.62 -11.52 4.25
CA ARG A 152 3.59 -10.15 4.77
C ARG A 152 4.72 -9.87 5.76
N PHE A 153 4.95 -10.74 6.74
CA PHE A 153 5.75 -10.45 7.93
C PHE A 153 7.12 -11.14 7.94
N LEU A 154 7.49 -11.92 6.92
CA LEU A 154 8.79 -12.58 6.85
C LEU A 154 9.97 -11.61 7.09
N PRO A 155 10.06 -10.45 6.41
CA PRO A 155 11.18 -9.53 6.63
C PRO A 155 11.22 -8.98 8.05
N GLU A 156 10.09 -8.55 8.61
CA GLU A 156 10.00 -8.07 9.98
C GLU A 156 10.36 -9.14 11.01
N VAL A 157 9.97 -10.39 10.78
CA VAL A 157 10.32 -11.52 11.65
C VAL A 157 11.83 -11.73 11.67
N LEU A 158 12.49 -11.69 10.52
CA LEU A 158 13.96 -11.81 10.46
C LEU A 158 14.61 -10.63 11.19
N ARG A 159 14.24 -9.38 10.87
CA ARG A 159 14.77 -8.18 11.56
C ARG A 159 14.59 -8.22 13.07
N ALA A 160 13.40 -8.61 13.54
CA ALA A 160 13.14 -8.70 14.97
C ALA A 160 13.98 -9.78 15.66
N SER A 161 14.32 -10.85 14.93
CA SER A 161 15.11 -11.98 15.44
C SER A 161 16.62 -11.73 15.44
N GLU A 162 17.11 -10.72 14.70
CA GLU A 162 18.52 -10.29 14.72
C GLU A 162 18.94 -9.66 16.05
N ALA A 163 17.98 -9.14 16.83
CA ALA A 163 18.23 -8.45 18.09
C ALA A 163 19.35 -7.38 17.98
N SER A 164 20.41 -7.49 18.79
CA SER A 164 21.58 -6.60 18.79
C SER A 164 22.82 -7.25 18.17
N ASP A 165 22.63 -8.26 17.30
CA ASP A 165 23.74 -8.96 16.65
C ASP A 165 24.54 -7.98 15.75
N PRO A 166 25.88 -7.97 15.83
CA PRO A 166 26.72 -7.13 14.98
C PRO A 166 26.61 -7.48 13.48
N HIS A 167 26.18 -8.70 13.13
CA HIS A 167 26.06 -9.24 11.78
C HIS A 167 24.66 -9.11 11.17
N ARG A 168 23.82 -8.24 11.74
CA ARG A 168 22.44 -8.01 11.30
C ARG A 168 22.36 -7.40 9.89
N PHE A 169 21.39 -7.86 9.12
CA PHE A 169 21.04 -7.34 7.80
C PHE A 169 20.05 -6.16 7.90
N GLY A 170 19.16 -6.15 8.90
CA GLY A 170 18.19 -5.09 9.08
C GLY A 170 17.30 -4.91 7.85
N ALA A 171 17.23 -3.68 7.31
CA ALA A 171 16.41 -3.35 6.14
C ALA A 171 16.84 -4.10 4.85
N LEU A 172 18.03 -4.71 4.81
CA LEU A 172 18.46 -5.50 3.65
C LEU A 172 17.51 -6.67 3.37
N TRP A 173 16.86 -7.25 4.39
CA TRP A 173 15.89 -8.34 4.19
C TRP A 173 14.75 -7.99 3.22
N ASP A 174 14.36 -6.72 3.12
CA ASP A 174 13.30 -6.28 2.22
C ASP A 174 13.79 -6.12 0.77
N VAL A 175 15.10 -5.90 0.58
CA VAL A 175 15.66 -5.43 -0.70
C VAL A 175 16.74 -6.33 -1.30
N LEU A 176 17.08 -7.45 -0.65
CA LEU A 176 18.00 -8.46 -1.20
C LEU A 176 17.55 -8.89 -2.61
N PRO A 177 18.43 -8.86 -3.62
CA PRO A 177 18.01 -8.95 -5.02
C PRO A 177 17.66 -10.37 -5.42
N ALA A 178 16.63 -10.55 -6.26
CA ALA A 178 16.29 -11.86 -6.81
C ALA A 178 17.40 -12.42 -7.73
N ASP A 179 18.04 -11.52 -8.46
CA ASP A 179 19.13 -11.80 -9.39
C ASP A 179 20.29 -10.84 -9.14
N THR A 180 21.41 -11.35 -8.66
CA THR A 180 22.58 -10.53 -8.32
C THR A 180 23.28 -9.94 -9.55
N ARG A 181 23.00 -10.45 -10.75
CA ARG A 181 23.55 -9.95 -12.02
C ARG A 181 22.74 -8.75 -12.53
N MET A 182 21.48 -8.65 -12.15
CA MET A 182 20.56 -7.56 -12.48
C MET A 182 19.74 -7.18 -11.22
N PRO A 183 20.38 -6.58 -10.20
CA PRO A 183 19.84 -6.48 -8.85
C PRO A 183 18.86 -5.31 -8.69
N ASN A 184 17.78 -5.33 -9.47
CA ASN A 184 16.83 -4.23 -9.61
C ASN A 184 15.45 -4.50 -9.01
N HIS A 185 15.24 -5.67 -8.44
CA HIS A 185 14.04 -6.02 -7.69
C HIS A 185 14.36 -7.05 -6.59
N PRO A 186 13.61 -7.04 -5.47
CA PRO A 186 13.85 -7.97 -4.37
C PRO A 186 13.46 -9.42 -4.68
N VAL A 187 14.15 -10.37 -4.05
CA VAL A 187 13.84 -11.82 -4.12
C VAL A 187 12.42 -12.13 -3.65
N LEU A 188 11.95 -11.43 -2.61
CA LEU A 188 10.59 -11.64 -2.09
C LEU A 188 9.50 -11.16 -3.05
N VAL A 189 9.80 -10.20 -3.90
CA VAL A 189 8.88 -9.74 -4.96
C VAL A 189 8.83 -10.78 -6.08
N HIS A 190 9.98 -11.29 -6.52
CA HIS A 190 10.04 -12.40 -7.48
C HIS A 190 9.28 -13.63 -6.96
N ASN A 191 9.52 -14.03 -5.72
CA ASN A 191 8.83 -15.16 -5.08
C ASN A 191 7.31 -14.96 -4.98
N SER A 192 6.85 -13.71 -4.83
CA SER A 192 5.42 -13.40 -4.85
C SER A 192 4.80 -13.69 -6.22
N LEU A 193 5.51 -13.34 -7.30
CA LEU A 193 5.07 -13.66 -8.66
C LEU A 193 5.05 -15.17 -8.91
N VAL A 194 6.08 -15.90 -8.46
CA VAL A 194 6.12 -17.38 -8.55
C VAL A 194 4.94 -18.00 -7.81
N ALA A 195 4.62 -17.53 -6.60
CA ALA A 195 3.48 -18.02 -5.83
C ALA A 195 2.12 -17.68 -6.45
N ALA A 196 1.98 -16.50 -7.07
CA ALA A 196 0.77 -16.13 -7.82
C ALA A 196 0.59 -17.04 -9.05
N LEU A 197 1.63 -17.23 -9.86
CA LEU A 197 1.58 -18.07 -11.06
C LEU A 197 1.37 -19.55 -10.72
N ALA A 198 2.10 -20.08 -9.74
CA ALA A 198 1.96 -21.47 -9.30
C ALA A 198 0.52 -21.78 -8.87
N THR A 199 -0.17 -20.83 -8.24
CA THR A 199 -1.58 -20.99 -7.82
C THR A 199 -2.50 -21.25 -9.01
N VAL A 200 -2.31 -20.50 -10.10
CA VAL A 200 -3.10 -20.67 -11.33
C VAL A 200 -2.74 -21.98 -12.04
N LEU A 201 -1.44 -22.28 -12.13
CA LEU A 201 -0.93 -23.48 -12.80
C LEU A 201 -1.30 -24.78 -12.06
N LEU A 202 -1.41 -24.77 -10.73
CA LEU A 202 -1.89 -25.90 -9.93
C LEU A 202 -3.33 -26.29 -10.25
N GLU A 203 -4.15 -25.35 -10.72
CA GLU A 203 -5.50 -25.63 -11.21
C GLU A 203 -5.51 -26.12 -12.67
N GLY A 204 -4.34 -26.25 -13.32
CA GLY A 204 -4.21 -26.61 -14.73
C GLY A 204 -4.64 -25.51 -15.70
N LYS A 205 -4.64 -24.25 -15.23
CA LYS A 205 -5.19 -23.08 -15.94
C LYS A 205 -4.10 -22.11 -16.36
N ARG A 206 -4.47 -21.14 -17.20
CA ARG A 206 -3.57 -20.04 -17.62
C ARG A 206 -3.83 -18.75 -16.84
N PRO A 207 -2.76 -17.97 -16.57
CA PRO A 207 -2.89 -16.67 -15.92
C PRO A 207 -3.46 -15.63 -16.87
N TRP A 208 -4.43 -14.87 -16.39
CA TRP A 208 -4.99 -13.68 -17.03
C TRP A 208 -4.79 -12.47 -16.11
N LEU A 209 -4.74 -11.28 -16.71
CA LEU A 209 -4.68 -10.02 -15.99
C LEU A 209 -6.07 -9.39 -15.89
N LEU A 210 -6.53 -9.19 -14.66
CA LEU A 210 -7.69 -8.35 -14.35
C LEU A 210 -7.19 -6.95 -14.02
N ARG A 211 -7.60 -5.96 -14.82
CA ARG A 211 -7.41 -4.53 -14.51
C ARG A 211 -8.75 -3.93 -14.09
N PHE A 212 -8.78 -3.24 -12.97
CA PHE A 212 -10.00 -2.71 -12.37
C PHE A 212 -9.79 -1.27 -11.92
N GLN A 213 -10.79 -0.41 -12.09
CA GLN A 213 -10.74 1.00 -11.73
C GLN A 213 -12.08 1.47 -11.14
N ILE A 214 -12.00 2.29 -10.09
CA ILE A 214 -13.15 2.96 -9.44
C ILE A 214 -13.13 4.45 -9.77
N GLY A 215 -14.31 5.02 -9.98
CA GLY A 215 -14.57 6.46 -10.12
C GLY A 215 -15.97 6.84 -9.58
N PRO A 216 -16.33 8.14 -9.63
CA PRO A 216 -15.47 9.27 -9.94
C PRO A 216 -14.52 9.60 -8.77
N VAL A 217 -13.27 9.99 -9.05
CA VAL A 217 -12.27 10.29 -8.01
C VAL A 217 -12.31 11.76 -7.59
N GLN A 218 -11.91 12.67 -8.49
CA GLN A 218 -11.79 14.10 -8.16
C GLN A 218 -13.12 14.74 -7.75
N PRO A 219 -14.23 14.58 -8.51
CA PRO A 219 -15.53 15.14 -8.10
C PRO A 219 -15.99 14.66 -6.73
N PHE A 220 -15.64 13.43 -6.36
CA PHE A 220 -15.99 12.89 -5.05
C PHE A 220 -15.17 13.50 -3.93
N ILE A 221 -13.86 13.65 -4.11
CA ILE A 221 -12.96 14.23 -3.10
C ILE A 221 -13.28 15.71 -2.91
N GLU A 222 -13.34 16.47 -4.01
CA GLU A 222 -13.52 17.92 -4.07
C GLU A 222 -14.88 18.40 -3.54
N ALA A 223 -15.91 17.55 -3.57
CA ALA A 223 -17.20 17.82 -2.93
C ALA A 223 -17.06 17.88 -1.39
N ALA A 224 -16.50 18.96 -0.87
CA ALA A 224 -16.08 19.12 0.51
C ALA A 224 -16.23 20.58 0.97
N ARG A 225 -16.64 20.79 2.24
CA ARG A 225 -16.68 22.13 2.87
C ARG A 225 -15.72 22.27 4.06
N SER A 226 -15.04 21.19 4.41
CA SER A 226 -14.08 21.12 5.50
C SER A 226 -12.97 20.14 5.16
N LEU A 227 -11.82 20.25 5.82
CA LEU A 227 -10.71 19.30 5.65
C LEU A 227 -11.13 17.86 5.99
N ALA A 228 -12.00 17.69 6.99
CA ALA A 228 -12.58 16.40 7.32
C ALA A 228 -13.42 15.81 6.18
N ASP A 229 -14.19 16.63 5.45
CA ASP A 229 -14.92 16.16 4.27
C ASP A 229 -13.94 15.73 3.18
N LEU A 230 -12.94 16.55 2.87
CA LEU A 230 -11.91 16.25 1.85
C LEU A 230 -11.20 14.92 2.14
N TRP A 231 -10.73 14.76 3.38
CA TRP A 231 -10.11 13.53 3.85
C TRP A 231 -11.06 12.34 3.78
N ALA A 232 -12.31 12.49 4.24
CA ALA A 232 -13.29 11.42 4.22
C ALA A 232 -13.51 10.89 2.79
N GLY A 233 -13.56 11.76 1.78
CA GLY A 233 -13.69 11.34 0.38
C GLY A 233 -12.52 10.46 -0.08
N SER A 234 -11.29 10.90 0.22
CA SER A 234 -10.06 10.17 -0.13
C SER A 234 -9.96 8.83 0.61
N TYR A 235 -10.26 8.85 1.92
CA TYR A 235 -10.31 7.66 2.75
C TYR A 235 -11.30 6.62 2.22
N TRP A 236 -12.51 7.08 1.89
CA TRP A 236 -13.57 6.17 1.46
C TRP A 236 -13.23 5.50 0.12
N LEU A 237 -12.63 6.21 -0.83
CA LEU A 237 -12.13 5.62 -2.07
C LEU A 237 -11.08 4.54 -1.81
N SER A 238 -10.10 4.82 -0.93
CA SER A 238 -9.08 3.84 -0.56
C SER A 238 -9.69 2.58 0.06
N GLU A 239 -10.72 2.72 0.90
CA GLU A 239 -11.44 1.58 1.47
C GLU A 239 -12.24 0.81 0.42
N LEU A 240 -12.92 1.51 -0.50
CA LEU A 240 -13.66 0.86 -1.58
C LEU A 240 -12.74 0.04 -2.49
N VAL A 241 -11.56 0.57 -2.82
CA VAL A 241 -10.53 -0.19 -3.55
C VAL A 241 -10.15 -1.46 -2.78
N TYR A 242 -9.95 -1.36 -1.46
CA TYR A 242 -9.68 -2.54 -0.64
C TYR A 242 -10.82 -3.55 -0.66
N CYS A 243 -12.09 -3.10 -0.61
CA CYS A 243 -13.25 -3.98 -0.77
C CYS A 243 -13.26 -4.70 -2.12
N ALA A 244 -12.80 -4.03 -3.20
CA ALA A 244 -12.66 -4.64 -4.53
C ALA A 244 -11.54 -5.70 -4.59
N LEU A 245 -10.42 -5.42 -3.93
CA LEU A 245 -9.23 -6.29 -3.88
C LEU A 245 -9.48 -7.55 -3.02
N LYS A 246 -10.25 -7.41 -1.94
CA LYS A 246 -10.42 -8.43 -0.91
C LYS A 246 -10.93 -9.78 -1.44
N PRO A 247 -11.97 -9.88 -2.30
CA PRO A 247 -12.41 -11.15 -2.87
C PRO A 247 -11.30 -11.92 -3.60
N ILE A 248 -10.40 -11.20 -4.28
CA ILE A 248 -9.29 -11.79 -5.04
C ILE A 248 -8.18 -12.20 -4.06
N ALA A 249 -7.80 -11.31 -3.14
CA ALA A 249 -6.77 -11.58 -2.15
C ALA A 249 -7.13 -12.73 -1.18
N ASP A 250 -8.41 -12.86 -0.82
CA ASP A 250 -8.90 -13.94 0.03
C ASP A 250 -8.97 -15.30 -0.71
N GLU A 251 -9.14 -15.32 -2.04
CA GLU A 251 -9.18 -16.57 -2.82
C GLU A 251 -7.79 -17.02 -3.31
N PHE A 252 -7.02 -16.08 -3.84
CA PHE A 252 -5.77 -16.32 -4.56
C PHE A 252 -4.55 -15.75 -3.84
N GLY A 253 -4.71 -15.22 -2.63
CA GLY A 253 -3.61 -14.62 -1.86
C GLY A 253 -3.30 -13.17 -2.24
N PRO A 254 -2.67 -12.41 -1.34
CA PRO A 254 -2.35 -11.00 -1.56
C PRO A 254 -1.31 -10.78 -2.66
N ASP A 255 -0.46 -11.78 -2.91
CA ASP A 255 0.58 -11.84 -3.94
C ASP A 255 0.01 -11.88 -5.37
N SER A 256 -1.26 -12.26 -5.52
CA SER A 256 -1.95 -12.21 -6.82
C SER A 256 -2.33 -10.78 -7.24
N ILE A 257 -2.23 -9.79 -6.34
CA ILE A 257 -2.40 -8.37 -6.68
C ILE A 257 -1.02 -7.81 -7.08
N LEU A 258 -0.82 -7.56 -8.37
CA LEU A 258 0.44 -7.06 -8.92
C LEU A 258 0.63 -5.56 -8.66
N PHE A 259 -0.47 -4.80 -8.72
CA PHE A 259 -0.47 -3.37 -8.46
C PHE A 259 -1.83 -2.96 -7.87
N PRO A 260 -1.88 -2.13 -6.83
CA PRO A 260 -0.76 -1.83 -5.93
C PRO A 260 -0.32 -3.09 -5.17
N SER A 261 0.95 -3.18 -4.75
CA SER A 261 1.35 -4.22 -3.80
C SER A 261 0.59 -4.02 -2.48
N LEU A 262 0.07 -5.12 -1.93
CA LEU A 262 -0.61 -5.13 -0.63
C LEU A 262 0.37 -5.15 0.55
N ARG A 263 1.68 -5.30 0.30
CA ARG A 263 2.68 -5.41 1.36
C ARG A 263 2.82 -4.05 2.04
N GLY A 264 2.64 -4.01 3.36
CA GLY A 264 2.68 -2.77 4.13
C GLY A 264 1.44 -1.87 4.02
N GLN A 265 0.41 -2.27 3.27
CA GLN A 265 -0.80 -1.47 3.13
C GLN A 265 -1.64 -1.53 4.42
N PRO A 266 -1.97 -0.39 5.07
CA PRO A 266 -2.63 -0.37 6.38
C PRO A 266 -3.97 -1.11 6.42
N LEU A 267 -4.78 -0.97 5.36
CA LEU A 267 -6.09 -1.61 5.26
C LEU A 267 -5.99 -3.14 5.21
N TYR A 268 -4.98 -3.65 4.50
CA TYR A 268 -4.69 -5.08 4.43
C TYR A 268 -4.09 -5.60 5.73
N ASP A 269 -3.10 -4.90 6.28
CA ASP A 269 -2.45 -5.27 7.54
C ASP A 269 -3.48 -5.36 8.69
N ARG A 270 -4.45 -4.43 8.75
CA ARG A 270 -5.56 -4.47 9.71
C ARG A 270 -6.39 -5.75 9.62
N ASP A 271 -6.79 -6.15 8.41
CA ASP A 271 -7.57 -7.38 8.19
C ASP A 271 -6.75 -8.62 8.55
N LEU A 272 -5.47 -8.66 8.14
CA LEU A 272 -4.58 -9.77 8.41
C LEU A 272 -4.29 -9.93 9.91
N CYS A 273 -3.93 -8.86 10.62
CA CYS A 273 -3.72 -8.88 12.06
C CYS A 273 -4.99 -9.35 12.80
N SER A 274 -6.16 -8.85 12.39
CA SER A 274 -7.45 -9.28 12.95
C SER A 274 -7.67 -10.78 12.76
N LYS A 275 -7.45 -11.32 11.55
CA LYS A 275 -7.55 -12.75 11.26
C LYS A 275 -6.56 -13.58 12.11
N ILE A 276 -5.31 -13.13 12.23
CA ILE A 276 -4.29 -13.80 13.06
C ILE A 276 -4.75 -13.86 14.52
N ARG A 277 -5.21 -12.76 15.11
CA ARG A 277 -5.66 -12.71 16.52
C ARG A 277 -6.90 -13.57 16.76
N GLN A 278 -7.81 -13.65 15.79
CA GLN A 278 -9.00 -14.51 15.87
C GLN A 278 -8.62 -15.99 15.84
N SER A 279 -7.64 -16.37 15.00
CA SER A 279 -7.19 -17.76 14.87
C SER A 279 -6.24 -18.20 15.98
N VAL A 280 -5.39 -17.31 16.48
CA VAL A 280 -4.44 -17.58 17.56
C VAL A 280 -4.51 -16.44 18.59
N PRO A 281 -5.43 -16.53 19.57
CA PRO A 281 -5.63 -15.46 20.56
C PRO A 281 -4.40 -15.18 21.43
N LYS A 282 -3.58 -16.21 21.70
CA LYS A 282 -2.31 -16.11 22.42
C LYS A 282 -1.16 -16.42 21.46
N LEU A 283 -0.85 -15.44 20.62
CA LEU A 283 0.28 -15.52 19.70
C LEU A 283 1.60 -15.43 20.48
N ASP A 284 2.54 -16.33 20.19
CA ASP A 284 3.87 -16.42 20.78
C ASP A 284 4.97 -16.42 19.70
N GLY A 285 6.22 -16.46 20.15
CA GLY A 285 7.40 -16.46 19.27
C GLY A 285 7.64 -15.12 18.55
N PRO A 286 8.54 -15.11 17.55
CA PRO A 286 8.95 -13.88 16.85
C PRO A 286 7.80 -13.10 16.21
N LEU A 287 6.75 -13.80 15.75
CA LEU A 287 5.61 -13.17 15.10
C LEU A 287 4.78 -12.29 16.05
N ALA A 288 4.73 -12.62 17.35
CA ALA A 288 3.92 -11.90 18.32
C ALA A 288 4.33 -10.42 18.44
N GLY A 289 5.63 -10.16 18.54
CA GLY A 289 6.17 -8.79 18.61
C GLY A 289 5.94 -8.02 17.31
N VAL A 290 6.12 -8.68 16.16
CA VAL A 290 5.92 -8.08 14.84
C VAL A 290 4.46 -7.67 14.62
N VAL A 291 3.50 -8.55 14.95
CA VAL A 291 2.06 -8.24 14.86
C VAL A 291 1.69 -7.09 15.79
N GLN A 292 2.23 -7.05 17.00
CA GLN A 292 1.98 -5.96 17.94
C GLN A 292 2.48 -4.61 17.39
N VAL A 293 3.72 -4.56 16.90
CA VAL A 293 4.29 -3.35 16.27
C VAL A 293 3.45 -2.90 15.07
N CYS A 294 2.98 -3.86 14.26
CA CYS A 294 2.10 -3.58 13.13
C CYS A 294 0.76 -2.97 13.58
N GLU A 295 0.10 -3.55 14.59
CA GLU A 295 -1.15 -3.03 15.18
C GLU A 295 -0.99 -1.62 15.75
N ASP A 296 0.16 -1.32 16.36
CA ASP A 296 0.45 0.01 16.88
C ASP A 296 0.64 1.04 15.76
N ARG A 297 1.34 0.67 14.67
CA ARG A 297 1.50 1.50 13.47
C ARG A 297 0.15 1.79 12.80
N ILE A 298 -0.72 0.78 12.66
CA ILE A 298 -2.05 0.86 12.03
C ILE A 298 -2.88 2.01 12.61
N LYS A 299 -2.79 2.29 13.92
CA LYS A 299 -3.55 3.36 14.59
C LYS A 299 -3.32 4.75 13.95
N HIS A 300 -2.15 4.97 13.37
CA HIS A 300 -1.77 6.23 12.73
C HIS A 300 -1.83 6.13 11.21
N SER A 301 -1.27 5.08 10.62
CA SER A 301 -1.16 4.91 9.16
C SER A 301 -2.51 4.80 8.45
N MET A 302 -3.52 4.29 9.15
CA MET A 302 -4.89 4.22 8.65
C MET A 302 -5.44 5.62 8.29
N ARG A 303 -4.93 6.71 8.91
CA ARG A 303 -5.36 8.09 8.59
C ARG A 303 -4.95 8.53 7.19
N ILE A 304 -4.02 7.82 6.55
CA ILE A 304 -3.44 8.15 5.25
C ILE A 304 -4.03 7.17 4.21
N PRO A 305 -4.91 7.64 3.31
CA PRO A 305 -5.42 6.81 2.22
C PRO A 305 -4.32 6.53 1.19
N SER A 306 -3.73 5.33 1.22
CA SER A 306 -2.59 4.97 0.36
C SER A 306 -2.92 4.08 -0.83
N LEU A 307 -4.16 3.56 -0.94
CA LEU A 307 -4.54 2.73 -2.10
C LEU A 307 -5.02 3.62 -3.27
N PRO A 308 -4.44 3.47 -4.48
CA PRO A 308 -4.91 4.15 -5.68
C PRO A 308 -6.26 3.59 -6.14
N ASN A 309 -6.97 4.33 -6.97
CA ASN A 309 -8.28 3.93 -7.51
C ASN A 309 -8.22 2.85 -8.63
N VAL A 310 -7.05 2.27 -8.89
CA VAL A 310 -6.82 1.28 -9.94
C VAL A 310 -5.99 0.13 -9.38
N PHE A 311 -6.30 -1.10 -9.80
CA PHE A 311 -5.48 -2.27 -9.50
C PHE A 311 -5.35 -3.22 -10.69
N VAL A 312 -4.32 -4.07 -10.63
CA VAL A 312 -4.04 -5.16 -11.56
C VAL A 312 -3.81 -6.44 -10.75
N ALA A 313 -4.49 -7.51 -11.12
CA ALA A 313 -4.37 -8.82 -10.47
C ALA A 313 -4.17 -9.96 -11.48
N ILE A 314 -3.48 -11.02 -11.06
CA ILE A 314 -3.44 -12.30 -11.76
C ILE A 314 -4.63 -13.15 -11.30
N VAL A 315 -5.40 -13.65 -12.27
CA VAL A 315 -6.55 -14.53 -12.04
C VAL A 315 -6.54 -15.70 -13.03
N PRO A 316 -7.11 -16.86 -12.69
CA PRO A 316 -7.26 -17.95 -13.66
C PRO A 316 -8.22 -17.60 -14.80
N GLU A 317 -7.93 -18.09 -16.01
CA GLU A 317 -8.65 -17.75 -17.24
C GLU A 317 -10.18 -17.93 -17.19
N ASP A 318 -10.67 -18.97 -16.53
CA ASP A 318 -12.10 -19.31 -16.45
C ASP A 318 -12.84 -18.61 -15.30
N GLN A 319 -12.08 -17.99 -14.39
CA GLN A 319 -12.58 -17.30 -13.19
C GLN A 319 -12.45 -15.77 -13.31
N ALA A 320 -11.72 -15.29 -14.31
CA ALA A 320 -11.43 -13.90 -14.56
C ALA A 320 -12.65 -12.96 -14.48
N GLU A 321 -13.67 -13.23 -15.31
CA GLU A 321 -14.89 -12.43 -15.37
C GLU A 321 -15.68 -12.51 -14.05
N GLN A 322 -15.79 -13.72 -13.50
CA GLN A 322 -16.47 -13.94 -12.22
C GLN A 322 -15.85 -13.10 -11.10
N PHE A 323 -14.52 -13.04 -11.00
CA PHE A 323 -13.85 -12.25 -9.97
C PHE A 323 -13.91 -10.75 -10.23
N ALA A 324 -13.94 -10.32 -11.49
CA ALA A 324 -14.20 -8.92 -11.84
C ALA A 324 -15.60 -8.48 -11.36
N GLN A 325 -16.62 -9.29 -11.64
CA GLN A 325 -18.00 -9.06 -11.19
C GLN A 325 -18.14 -9.11 -9.67
N ARG A 326 -17.45 -10.06 -9.00
CA ARG A 326 -17.42 -10.13 -7.52
C ARG A 326 -16.77 -8.90 -6.91
N ALA A 327 -15.68 -8.40 -7.50
CA ALA A 327 -15.03 -7.17 -7.05
C ALA A 327 -15.95 -5.96 -7.24
N GLU A 328 -16.62 -5.84 -8.39
CA GLU A 328 -17.62 -4.79 -8.64
C GLU A 328 -18.77 -4.84 -7.63
N GLN A 329 -19.37 -6.02 -7.42
CA GLN A 329 -20.45 -6.21 -6.46
C GLN A 329 -20.01 -5.83 -5.05
N ALA A 330 -18.82 -6.25 -4.62
CA ALA A 330 -18.29 -5.94 -3.29
C ALA A 330 -18.17 -4.43 -3.07
N VAL A 331 -17.71 -3.67 -4.06
CA VAL A 331 -17.60 -2.21 -4.00
C VAL A 331 -18.97 -1.56 -3.92
N ARG A 332 -19.87 -1.91 -4.84
CA ARG A 332 -21.22 -1.31 -4.92
C ARG A 332 -22.02 -1.58 -3.65
N GLU A 333 -21.96 -2.81 -3.14
CA GLU A 333 -22.64 -3.21 -1.90
C GLU A 333 -22.04 -2.49 -0.69
N ALA A 334 -20.72 -2.45 -0.55
CA ALA A 334 -20.05 -1.76 0.56
C ALA A 334 -20.40 -0.27 0.60
N PHE A 335 -20.39 0.40 -0.55
CA PHE A 335 -20.74 1.81 -0.65
C PHE A 335 -22.22 2.06 -0.32
N ARG A 336 -23.13 1.33 -0.98
CA ARG A 336 -24.58 1.43 -0.74
C ARG A 336 -24.91 1.20 0.72
N LYS A 337 -24.43 0.10 1.29
CA LYS A 337 -24.67 -0.27 2.69
C LYS A 337 -24.24 0.86 3.62
N ARG A 338 -23.04 1.38 3.43
CA ARG A 338 -22.50 2.43 4.31
C ARG A 338 -23.23 3.75 4.18
N VAL A 339 -23.61 4.17 2.97
CA VAL A 339 -24.45 5.37 2.75
C VAL A 339 -25.79 5.22 3.48
N ILE A 340 -26.47 4.08 3.31
CA ILE A 340 -27.75 3.79 3.95
C ILE A 340 -27.61 3.80 5.47
N GLU A 341 -26.63 3.07 6.02
CA GLU A 341 -26.40 2.98 7.47
C GLU A 341 -26.18 4.36 8.09
N MET A 342 -25.39 5.21 7.44
CA MET A 342 -25.15 6.57 7.93
C MET A 342 -26.40 7.47 7.83
N CYS A 343 -27.25 7.27 6.83
CA CYS A 343 -28.46 8.08 6.63
C CYS A 343 -29.65 7.66 7.51
N ARG A 344 -29.67 6.43 8.04
CA ARG A 344 -30.78 5.91 8.88
C ARG A 344 -31.04 6.71 10.14
N GLU A 345 -30.01 7.34 10.70
CA GLU A 345 -30.17 8.21 11.88
C GLU A 345 -30.80 9.57 11.53
N LEU A 346 -30.80 9.95 10.25
CA LEU A 346 -31.26 11.26 9.78
C LEU A 346 -32.69 11.23 9.27
N THR A 347 -33.06 10.24 8.46
CA THR A 347 -34.33 10.20 7.74
C THR A 347 -34.81 8.77 7.49
N GLU A 348 -36.12 8.63 7.32
CA GLU A 348 -36.77 7.40 6.86
C GLU A 348 -36.72 7.22 5.33
N GLU A 349 -36.28 8.25 4.58
CA GLU A 349 -36.11 8.24 3.11
C GLU A 349 -34.92 7.39 2.62
N ILE A 350 -34.87 6.12 3.03
CA ILE A 350 -33.78 5.21 2.70
C ILE A 350 -33.72 4.89 1.20
N GLU A 351 -34.87 4.86 0.52
CA GLU A 351 -34.95 4.59 -0.92
C GLU A 351 -34.21 5.65 -1.74
N LYS A 352 -34.34 6.94 -1.37
CA LYS A 352 -33.58 8.03 -2.01
C LYS A 352 -32.09 7.90 -1.75
N ALA A 353 -31.69 7.55 -0.52
CA ALA A 353 -30.29 7.34 -0.17
C ALA A 353 -29.67 6.17 -0.93
N GLN A 354 -30.41 5.07 -1.07
CA GLN A 354 -30.00 3.91 -1.86
C GLN A 354 -29.87 4.25 -3.34
N ALA A 355 -30.88 4.91 -3.93
CA ALA A 355 -30.86 5.35 -5.31
C ALA A 355 -29.64 6.22 -5.62
N GLN A 356 -29.38 7.24 -4.79
CA GLN A 356 -28.22 8.10 -4.96
C GLN A 356 -26.90 7.33 -4.86
N ALA A 357 -26.80 6.35 -3.95
CA ALA A 357 -25.59 5.54 -3.82
C ALA A 357 -25.35 4.62 -5.04
N ASP A 358 -26.42 4.08 -5.61
CA ASP A 358 -26.37 3.19 -6.77
C ASP A 358 -25.92 3.90 -8.04
N ASP A 359 -26.36 5.13 -8.23
CA ASP A 359 -26.06 5.96 -9.40
C ASP A 359 -24.70 6.67 -9.32
N PHE A 360 -24.00 6.59 -8.18
CA PHE A 360 -22.79 7.38 -7.95
C PHE A 360 -21.51 6.73 -8.46
N LEU A 361 -21.36 5.42 -8.24
CA LEU A 361 -20.09 4.74 -8.48
C LEU A 361 -19.94 4.32 -9.94
N GLU A 362 -18.85 4.79 -10.53
CA GLU A 362 -18.31 4.29 -11.79
C GLU A 362 -17.36 3.14 -11.48
N VAL A 363 -17.62 1.96 -12.04
CA VAL A 363 -16.75 0.80 -11.90
C VAL A 363 -16.42 0.29 -13.29
N PHE A 364 -15.13 0.21 -13.60
CA PHE A 364 -14.63 -0.24 -14.87
C PHE A 364 -13.66 -1.38 -14.67
N TRP A 365 -13.76 -2.42 -15.47
CA TRP A 365 -12.79 -3.50 -15.46
C TRP A 365 -12.61 -4.09 -16.85
N ALA A 366 -11.44 -4.69 -17.06
CA ALA A 366 -11.11 -5.43 -18.26
C ALA A 366 -10.25 -6.63 -17.88
N VAL A 367 -10.42 -7.72 -18.62
CA VAL A 367 -9.58 -8.90 -18.45
C VAL A 367 -8.89 -9.24 -19.76
N THR A 368 -7.60 -9.56 -19.68
CA THR A 368 -6.78 -9.92 -20.84
C THR A 368 -5.91 -11.12 -20.52
N ALA A 369 -5.78 -12.05 -21.47
CA ALA A 369 -4.88 -13.19 -21.32
C ALA A 369 -3.43 -12.73 -21.16
N TRP A 370 -2.67 -13.41 -20.30
CA TRP A 370 -1.21 -13.36 -20.42
C TRP A 370 -0.83 -14.15 -21.68
N PRO A 371 -0.16 -13.54 -22.67
CA PRO A 371 0.11 -14.19 -23.95
C PRO A 371 0.81 -15.54 -23.80
N HIS A 372 0.36 -16.52 -24.60
CA HIS A 372 1.02 -17.80 -24.74
C HIS A 372 1.62 -17.93 -26.15
N ALA A 373 2.92 -18.16 -26.23
CA ALA A 373 3.66 -18.27 -27.47
C ALA A 373 4.26 -19.68 -27.60
N PRO A 374 3.48 -20.68 -28.08
CA PRO A 374 3.96 -22.06 -28.21
C PRO A 374 5.13 -22.21 -29.19
N VAL A 375 5.25 -21.29 -30.15
CA VAL A 375 6.36 -21.19 -31.12
C VAL A 375 7.47 -20.22 -30.67
N GLY A 376 7.40 -19.74 -29.43
CA GLY A 376 8.35 -18.81 -28.82
C GLY A 376 7.94 -17.34 -28.93
N PRO A 377 8.29 -16.49 -27.94
CA PRO A 377 7.94 -15.06 -27.92
C PRO A 377 8.33 -14.28 -29.17
N GLY A 378 9.46 -14.60 -29.81
CA GLY A 378 9.91 -13.92 -31.03
C GLY A 378 8.94 -14.09 -32.20
N ALA A 379 8.41 -15.31 -32.40
CA ALA A 379 7.42 -15.57 -33.44
C ALA A 379 6.06 -14.94 -33.11
N PHE A 380 5.69 -14.88 -31.82
CA PHE A 380 4.49 -14.18 -31.38
C PHE A 380 4.55 -12.68 -31.69
N LEU A 381 5.67 -12.02 -31.38
CA LEU A 381 5.86 -10.58 -31.63
C LEU A 381 5.91 -10.23 -33.12
N ALA A 382 6.33 -11.17 -33.97
CA ALA A 382 6.39 -10.99 -35.41
C ALA A 382 5.03 -11.13 -36.12
N ASP A 383 4.01 -11.70 -35.48
CA ASP A 383 2.68 -11.87 -36.07
C ASP A 383 1.78 -10.68 -35.71
N PRO A 384 1.44 -9.78 -36.67
CA PRO A 384 0.62 -8.60 -36.39
C PRO A 384 -0.82 -8.93 -35.97
N ARG A 385 -1.27 -10.18 -36.13
CA ARG A 385 -2.58 -10.66 -35.65
C ARG A 385 -2.56 -11.01 -34.16
N LEU A 386 -1.37 -11.33 -33.63
CA LEU A 386 -1.16 -11.70 -32.22
C LEU A 386 -0.62 -10.52 -31.42
N ALA A 387 0.28 -9.73 -32.01
CA ALA A 387 0.88 -8.55 -31.42
C ALA A 387 0.72 -7.35 -32.36
N TRP A 388 -0.23 -6.47 -32.06
CA TRP A 388 -0.45 -5.27 -32.88
C TRP A 388 0.78 -4.34 -32.83
N PRO A 389 1.20 -3.68 -33.93
CA PRO A 389 2.37 -2.82 -33.93
C PRO A 389 2.26 -1.66 -32.94
N SER A 390 3.06 -1.69 -31.89
CA SER A 390 3.11 -0.67 -30.84
C SER A 390 4.54 -0.43 -30.37
N GLU A 391 4.78 0.68 -29.67
CA GLU A 391 6.10 0.98 -29.08
C GLU A 391 6.57 -0.15 -28.14
N VAL A 392 5.63 -0.80 -27.44
CA VAL A 392 5.91 -1.95 -26.56
C VAL A 392 6.40 -3.16 -27.37
N VAL A 393 5.70 -3.52 -28.45
CA VAL A 393 6.10 -4.64 -29.33
C VAL A 393 7.46 -4.36 -29.98
N GLN A 394 7.67 -3.12 -30.44
CA GLN A 394 8.94 -2.70 -31.04
C GLN A 394 10.10 -2.82 -30.05
N ASN A 395 9.92 -2.35 -28.81
CA ASN A 395 10.95 -2.47 -27.78
C ASN A 395 11.24 -3.93 -27.42
N LEU A 396 10.20 -4.78 -27.26
CA LEU A 396 10.41 -6.21 -26.98
C LEU A 396 11.16 -6.91 -28.12
N GLN A 397 10.83 -6.63 -29.37
CA GLN A 397 11.55 -7.16 -30.52
C GLN A 397 13.01 -6.67 -30.54
N ALA A 398 13.26 -5.40 -30.23
CA ALA A 398 14.60 -4.85 -30.14
C ALA A 398 15.42 -5.51 -29.03
N VAL A 399 14.83 -5.78 -27.87
CA VAL A 399 15.48 -6.52 -26.76
C VAL A 399 15.86 -7.94 -27.18
N LEU A 400 14.98 -8.66 -27.88
CA LEU A 400 15.31 -9.99 -28.42
C LEU A 400 16.47 -9.92 -29.42
N ASN A 401 16.45 -8.94 -30.32
CA ASN A 401 17.50 -8.76 -31.31
C ASN A 401 18.85 -8.41 -30.64
N ALA A 402 18.85 -7.54 -29.64
CA ALA A 402 20.05 -7.16 -28.88
C ALA A 402 20.66 -8.35 -28.12
N ALA A 403 19.82 -9.29 -27.69
CA ALA A 403 20.23 -10.47 -26.96
C ALA A 403 20.57 -11.68 -27.86
N GLN A 404 20.27 -11.64 -29.15
CA GLN A 404 20.38 -12.79 -30.07
C GLN A 404 21.81 -13.37 -30.16
N SER A 405 22.82 -12.51 -30.06
CA SER A 405 24.24 -12.91 -30.10
C SER A 405 24.82 -13.29 -28.74
N LEU A 406 24.04 -13.18 -27.66
CA LEU A 406 24.48 -13.49 -26.31
C LEU A 406 24.10 -14.93 -25.93
N PRO A 407 24.92 -15.61 -25.12
CA PRO A 407 24.53 -16.89 -24.56
C PRO A 407 23.39 -16.72 -23.56
N GLY A 408 22.16 -16.96 -24.02
CA GLY A 408 20.96 -16.81 -23.21
C GLY A 408 20.14 -18.09 -23.05
N TYR A 409 19.24 -18.05 -22.08
CA TYR A 409 18.06 -18.92 -22.05
C TYR A 409 17.14 -18.59 -23.22
N GLN A 410 16.33 -19.56 -23.65
CA GLN A 410 15.25 -19.26 -24.59
C GLN A 410 14.19 -18.40 -23.89
N PRO A 411 13.77 -17.27 -24.48
CA PRO A 411 12.66 -16.48 -23.96
C PRO A 411 11.40 -17.33 -23.83
N ASN A 412 10.69 -17.18 -22.72
CA ASN A 412 9.40 -17.83 -22.49
C ASN A 412 8.26 -16.79 -22.41
N ASP A 413 7.04 -17.26 -22.18
CA ASP A 413 5.82 -16.43 -22.16
C ASP A 413 5.84 -15.30 -21.12
N GLY A 414 6.67 -15.40 -20.08
CA GLY A 414 6.85 -14.31 -19.11
C GLY A 414 7.30 -13.02 -19.76
N PHE A 415 8.14 -13.12 -20.79
CA PHE A 415 8.67 -11.98 -21.55
C PHE A 415 7.58 -11.15 -22.22
N LEU A 416 6.39 -11.73 -22.45
CA LEU A 416 5.26 -11.07 -23.09
C LEU A 416 4.34 -10.32 -22.12
N TYR A 417 4.68 -10.26 -20.82
CA TYR A 417 3.92 -9.52 -19.82
C TYR A 417 3.58 -8.06 -20.21
N PRO A 418 4.51 -7.27 -20.80
CA PRO A 418 4.20 -5.90 -21.21
C PRO A 418 3.03 -5.78 -22.20
N ILE A 419 2.85 -6.80 -23.05
CA ILE A 419 1.73 -6.86 -23.99
C ILE A 419 0.40 -7.02 -23.24
N ALA A 420 0.37 -7.89 -22.23
CA ALA A 420 -0.81 -8.08 -21.39
C ALA A 420 -1.20 -6.77 -20.67
N VAL A 421 -0.23 -6.06 -20.09
CA VAL A 421 -0.47 -4.76 -19.41
C VAL A 421 -0.98 -3.70 -20.39
N GLN A 422 -0.38 -3.61 -21.59
CA GLN A 422 -0.82 -2.67 -22.62
C GLN A 422 -2.25 -2.97 -23.07
N GLN A 423 -2.56 -4.24 -23.35
CA GLN A 423 -3.90 -4.66 -23.76
C GLN A 423 -4.94 -4.39 -22.67
N ALA A 424 -4.63 -4.72 -21.41
CA ALA A 424 -5.53 -4.47 -20.29
C ALA A 424 -5.84 -2.96 -20.13
N SER A 425 -4.83 -2.11 -20.33
CA SER A 425 -4.99 -0.65 -20.26
C SER A 425 -5.87 -0.13 -21.40
N LEU A 426 -5.61 -0.56 -22.64
CA LEU A 426 -6.41 -0.16 -23.80
C LEU A 426 -7.86 -0.63 -23.70
N ALA A 427 -8.07 -1.87 -23.24
CA ALA A 427 -9.41 -2.42 -23.04
C ALA A 427 -10.19 -1.64 -21.99
N LEU A 428 -9.57 -1.33 -20.85
CA LEU A 428 -10.19 -0.51 -19.80
C LEU A 428 -10.54 0.88 -20.31
N ASP A 429 -9.64 1.53 -21.08
CA ASP A 429 -9.91 2.85 -21.66
C ASP A 429 -11.05 2.83 -22.68
N ALA A 430 -11.21 1.72 -23.42
CA ALA A 430 -12.35 1.54 -24.32
C ALA A 430 -13.67 1.44 -23.52
N VAL A 431 -13.70 0.64 -22.44
CA VAL A 431 -14.88 0.50 -21.56
C VAL A 431 -15.26 1.85 -20.96
N LYS A 432 -14.30 2.67 -20.52
CA LYS A 432 -14.55 4.01 -19.96
C LYS A 432 -15.18 5.00 -20.95
N ARG A 433 -15.00 4.78 -22.26
CA ARG A 433 -15.58 5.64 -23.31
C ARG A 433 -17.00 5.23 -23.67
N ASP A 434 -17.40 4.00 -23.37
CA ASP A 434 -18.74 3.47 -23.60
C ASP A 434 -19.73 3.96 -22.52
N ARG A 435 -19.85 5.30 -22.37
CA ARG A 435 -20.54 6.08 -21.32
C ARG A 435 -22.03 5.73 -21.05
N LEU A 436 -22.54 4.62 -21.57
CA LEU A 436 -23.89 4.12 -21.37
C LEU A 436 -24.08 3.34 -20.07
N GLN A 437 -23.01 3.06 -19.30
CA GLN A 437 -23.13 2.38 -18.02
C GLN A 437 -23.35 3.38 -16.86
N GLY A 438 -24.54 3.37 -16.26
CA GLY A 438 -24.68 3.72 -14.84
C GLY A 438 -25.32 5.08 -14.47
N GLN A 439 -26.04 5.74 -15.37
CA GLN A 439 -26.93 6.83 -14.96
C GLN A 439 -28.32 6.55 -15.49
N ASP A 440 -29.23 6.09 -14.62
CA ASP A 440 -30.68 6.05 -14.91
C ASP A 440 -31.25 7.46 -15.20
N GLY A 441 -30.43 8.51 -15.22
CA GLY A 441 -30.81 9.86 -15.64
C GLY A 441 -31.98 10.40 -14.82
N ARG A 442 -32.04 10.05 -13.53
CA ARG A 442 -33.19 10.35 -12.68
C ARG A 442 -33.31 11.85 -12.50
N GLU A 443 -34.51 12.37 -12.77
CA GLU A 443 -34.81 13.77 -12.53
C GLU A 443 -34.92 14.02 -11.02
N GLU A 444 -33.90 14.69 -10.48
CA GLU A 444 -33.88 15.19 -9.12
C GLU A 444 -34.23 16.69 -9.13
N LEU A 445 -35.50 17.03 -8.91
CA LEU A 445 -36.01 18.41 -9.03
C LEU A 445 -36.00 19.19 -7.71
N GLY A 446 -35.68 18.54 -6.59
CA GLY A 446 -35.65 19.19 -5.27
C GLY A 446 -34.44 20.10 -5.03
N LEU A 447 -34.33 20.60 -3.79
CA LEU A 447 -33.22 21.43 -3.34
C LEU A 447 -31.90 20.68 -3.53
N LYS A 448 -30.89 21.36 -4.08
CA LYS A 448 -29.56 20.78 -4.33
C LYS A 448 -28.67 20.84 -3.11
N CYS A 449 -27.85 19.80 -2.98
CA CYS A 449 -26.87 19.63 -1.92
C CYS A 449 -25.89 20.80 -1.91
N THR A 450 -25.75 21.44 -0.75
CA THR A 450 -24.84 22.57 -0.52
C THR A 450 -23.34 22.19 -0.50
N MET A 451 -23.03 20.89 -0.51
CA MET A 451 -21.66 20.37 -0.56
C MET A 451 -21.21 19.99 -1.97
N CYS A 452 -22.03 19.25 -2.75
CA CYS A 452 -21.67 18.85 -4.11
C CYS A 452 -22.35 19.66 -5.21
N GLY A 453 -23.45 20.36 -4.93
CA GLY A 453 -24.22 21.12 -5.92
C GLY A 453 -25.05 20.29 -6.91
N GLU A 454 -24.87 18.97 -6.96
CA GLU A 454 -25.46 18.11 -8.00
C GLU A 454 -26.75 17.41 -7.56
N ARG A 455 -26.67 16.70 -6.42
CA ARG A 455 -27.71 15.78 -5.95
C ARG A 455 -28.76 16.49 -5.09
N GLU A 456 -30.00 16.06 -5.18
CA GLU A 456 -31.10 16.48 -4.32
C GLU A 456 -30.84 16.07 -2.87
N VAL A 457 -31.27 16.92 -1.94
CA VAL A 457 -31.10 16.70 -0.51
C VAL A 457 -32.11 15.69 0.04
N LEU A 458 -31.76 15.11 1.19
CA LEU A 458 -32.69 14.30 1.98
C LEU A 458 -33.69 15.20 2.75
N GLY A 459 -34.76 14.62 3.30
CA GLY A 459 -35.59 15.24 4.33
C GLY A 459 -36.81 15.99 3.80
N GLY A 460 -37.44 15.52 2.72
CA GLY A 460 -38.69 16.08 2.23
C GLY A 460 -38.99 15.77 0.76
N SER A 461 -40.26 15.87 0.42
CA SER A 461 -40.80 15.64 -0.93
C SER A 461 -40.70 16.86 -1.85
N ASP A 462 -40.45 18.05 -1.31
CA ASP A 462 -40.35 19.30 -2.06
C ASP A 462 -39.36 20.29 -1.42
N TYR A 463 -39.08 21.38 -2.15
CA TYR A 463 -38.14 22.43 -1.76
C TYR A 463 -38.40 23.02 -0.36
N PHE A 464 -39.66 23.29 0.00
CA PHE A 464 -39.99 23.92 1.28
C PHE A 464 -39.85 22.95 2.44
N ALA A 465 -40.34 21.72 2.27
CA ALA A 465 -40.19 20.65 3.25
C ALA A 465 -38.70 20.38 3.55
N GLN A 466 -37.88 20.26 2.50
CA GLN A 466 -36.44 20.05 2.61
C GLN A 466 -35.74 21.19 3.36
N LYS A 467 -36.06 22.45 3.02
CA LYS A 467 -35.48 23.61 3.70
C LYS A 467 -35.83 23.64 5.19
N GLN A 468 -37.07 23.31 5.54
CA GLN A 468 -37.50 23.28 6.94
C GLN A 468 -36.85 22.13 7.72
N PHE A 469 -36.72 20.95 7.10
CA PHE A 469 -36.02 19.81 7.69
C PHE A 469 -34.59 20.16 8.07
N TRP A 470 -33.81 20.66 7.10
CA TRP A 470 -32.40 20.99 7.35
C TRP A 470 -32.20 22.15 8.31
N ALA A 471 -33.12 23.12 8.35
CA ALA A 471 -33.10 24.17 9.38
C ALA A 471 -33.27 23.60 10.80
N LYS A 472 -34.11 22.58 10.99
CA LYS A 472 -34.27 21.88 12.27
C LYS A 472 -33.01 21.07 12.63
N GLU A 473 -32.43 20.37 11.67
CA GLU A 473 -31.19 19.59 11.88
C GLU A 473 -30.00 20.48 12.27
N ALA A 474 -29.85 21.64 11.61
CA ALA A 474 -28.80 22.61 11.93
C ALA A 474 -28.96 23.29 13.30
N ALA A 475 -30.17 23.29 13.87
CA ALA A 475 -30.45 23.88 15.18
C ALA A 475 -30.17 22.93 16.36
N LYS A 476 -29.84 21.65 16.10
CA LYS A 476 -29.49 20.68 17.15
C LYS A 476 -28.17 21.07 17.85
N ARG A 477 -28.06 20.77 19.15
CA ARG A 477 -26.85 21.06 19.95
C ARG A 477 -25.59 20.39 19.38
N ASP A 478 -25.73 19.15 18.90
CA ASP A 478 -24.64 18.37 18.28
C ASP A 478 -24.82 18.28 16.75
N ALA A 479 -25.29 19.35 16.12
CA ALA A 479 -25.58 19.38 14.70
C ALA A 479 -24.35 18.99 13.85
N ILE A 480 -24.57 18.04 12.94
CA ILE A 480 -23.56 17.57 11.98
C ILE A 480 -23.36 18.59 10.84
N VAL A 481 -24.40 19.39 10.59
CA VAL A 481 -24.50 20.40 9.54
C VAL A 481 -24.56 21.80 10.14
N LYS A 482 -24.07 22.78 9.39
CA LYS A 482 -24.10 24.20 9.79
C LYS A 482 -25.41 24.88 9.38
N PRO A 483 -25.78 26.02 9.99
CA PRO A 483 -26.90 26.83 9.50
C PRO A 483 -26.76 27.14 8.01
N GLY A 484 -27.82 26.83 7.25
CA GLY A 484 -27.85 27.00 5.79
C GLY A 484 -27.27 25.84 4.98
N GLU A 485 -26.71 24.80 5.61
CA GLU A 485 -26.32 23.57 4.91
C GLU A 485 -27.53 22.63 4.73
N SER A 486 -27.60 22.01 3.57
CA SER A 486 -28.54 20.93 3.24
C SER A 486 -27.81 19.91 2.38
N LEU A 487 -27.89 18.61 2.70
CA LEU A 487 -27.01 17.59 2.13
C LEU A 487 -27.78 16.47 1.42
N CYS A 488 -27.24 15.98 0.31
CA CYS A 488 -27.65 14.69 -0.27
C CYS A 488 -27.15 13.53 0.60
N ALA A 489 -27.62 12.30 0.33
CA ALA A 489 -27.26 11.12 1.11
C ALA A 489 -25.75 10.88 1.17
N ILE A 490 -25.07 10.98 0.03
CA ILE A 490 -23.63 10.74 -0.09
C ILE A 490 -22.82 11.79 0.68
N CYS A 491 -23.18 13.07 0.55
CA CYS A 491 -22.48 14.15 1.25
C CYS A 491 -22.72 14.11 2.75
N TYR A 492 -23.94 13.72 3.18
CA TYR A 492 -24.24 13.52 4.59
C TYR A 492 -23.45 12.33 5.17
N ALA A 493 -23.42 11.19 4.47
CA ALA A 493 -22.63 10.03 4.86
C ALA A 493 -21.13 10.36 4.91
N LYS A 494 -20.60 11.06 3.90
CA LYS A 494 -19.21 11.55 3.88
C LYS A 494 -18.89 12.43 5.09
N ARG A 495 -19.80 13.34 5.49
CA ARG A 495 -19.65 14.22 6.66
C ARG A 495 -19.67 13.47 8.01
N ARG A 496 -20.26 12.27 8.05
CA ARG A 496 -20.35 11.39 9.23
C ARG A 496 -19.06 10.61 9.49
N VAL A 497 -18.22 10.40 8.49
CA VAL A 497 -16.95 9.66 8.64
C VAL A 497 -16.10 10.29 9.75
N GLY A 498 -15.67 9.48 10.72
CA GLY A 498 -14.88 9.93 11.87
C GLY A 498 -15.67 10.61 13.00
N ARG A 499 -17.01 10.55 13.01
CA ARG A 499 -17.87 11.11 14.08
C ARG A 499 -18.67 10.03 14.81
N GLY A 500 -19.00 10.30 16.08
CA GLY A 500 -19.92 9.46 16.86
C GLY A 500 -19.48 8.00 16.96
N GLU A 501 -20.40 7.08 16.69
CA GLU A 501 -20.14 5.63 16.59
C GLU A 501 -19.41 5.25 15.29
N CYS A 502 -19.37 6.14 14.29
CA CYS A 502 -18.59 5.98 13.06
C CYS A 502 -17.11 6.36 13.26
N ARG A 503 -16.57 6.20 14.46
CA ARG A 503 -15.12 6.22 14.73
C ARG A 503 -14.56 4.91 14.22
N GLU A 504 -14.18 4.92 12.97
CA GLU A 504 -13.52 3.78 12.33
C GLU A 504 -12.14 3.52 12.94
N ALA A 505 -11.34 2.68 12.29
CA ALA A 505 -10.04 2.22 12.77
C ALA A 505 -8.95 3.33 12.96
N PHE A 506 -9.24 4.61 12.71
CA PHE A 506 -8.31 5.75 12.80
C PHE A 506 -8.13 6.33 14.21
N GLY A 507 -8.89 5.81 15.18
CA GLY A 507 -8.93 6.33 16.55
C GLY A 507 -9.89 7.52 16.71
N ARG A 508 -9.59 8.41 17.65
CA ARG A 508 -10.42 9.58 17.96
C ARG A 508 -10.07 10.77 17.08
N GLY A 509 -11.08 11.48 16.61
CA GLY A 509 -10.95 12.76 15.90
C GLY A 509 -10.99 12.65 14.38
N ARG A 510 -10.67 13.76 13.73
CA ARG A 510 -10.65 13.98 12.27
C ARG A 510 -9.70 15.13 11.93
N PRO A 511 -9.27 15.33 10.69
CA PRO A 511 -8.37 16.43 10.39
C PRO A 511 -9.11 17.79 10.44
N SER A 512 -8.37 18.83 10.81
CA SER A 512 -8.89 20.19 10.99
C SER A 512 -7.94 21.22 10.41
N THR A 513 -8.47 22.23 9.72
CA THR A 513 -7.66 23.30 9.11
C THR A 513 -6.98 24.16 10.16
N THR A 514 -7.65 24.39 11.29
CA THR A 514 -7.12 25.17 12.42
C THR A 514 -6.03 24.42 13.17
N GLU A 515 -6.13 23.09 13.23
CA GLU A 515 -5.04 22.26 13.75
C GLU A 515 -3.80 22.33 12.87
N VAL A 516 -3.95 22.18 11.55
CA VAL A 516 -2.82 22.30 10.61
C VAL A 516 -2.17 23.68 10.72
N ALA A 517 -2.98 24.75 10.77
CA ALA A 517 -2.48 26.12 10.85
C ALA A 517 -1.72 26.42 12.17
N THR A 518 -2.09 25.75 13.27
CA THR A 518 -1.49 25.94 14.60
C THR A 518 -0.44 24.88 14.98
N ALA A 519 -0.21 23.89 14.11
CA ALA A 519 0.69 22.75 14.37
C ALA A 519 2.09 23.18 14.84
N ARG A 520 2.69 24.15 14.14
CA ARG A 520 4.02 24.70 14.50
C ARG A 520 4.02 25.34 15.89
N PHE A 521 3.00 26.14 16.19
CA PHE A 521 2.88 26.79 17.50
C PHE A 521 2.78 25.74 18.61
N LYS A 522 1.93 24.72 18.42
CA LYS A 522 1.80 23.61 19.37
C LYS A 522 3.10 22.83 19.56
N LEU A 523 3.82 22.54 18.48
CA LEU A 523 5.11 21.85 18.53
C LEU A 523 6.11 22.60 19.42
N GLU A 524 6.28 23.90 19.16
CA GLU A 524 7.21 24.74 19.93
C GLU A 524 6.75 24.90 21.40
N VAL A 525 5.44 24.98 21.65
CA VAL A 525 4.88 25.00 23.01
C VAL A 525 5.15 23.71 23.76
N ILE A 526 4.92 22.55 23.14
CA ILE A 526 5.15 21.22 23.73
C ILE A 526 6.62 21.04 24.08
N GLN A 527 7.52 21.33 23.14
CA GLN A 527 8.96 21.26 23.35
C GLN A 527 9.42 22.22 24.45
N GLY A 528 8.86 23.44 24.50
CA GLY A 528 9.17 24.40 25.56
C GLY A 528 8.62 23.98 26.93
N ALA A 529 7.41 23.40 26.98
CA ALA A 529 6.74 23.00 28.21
C ALA A 529 7.42 21.82 28.90
N ALA A 530 8.17 21.00 28.16
CA ALA A 530 9.00 19.92 28.73
C ALA A 530 10.10 20.44 29.67
N HIS A 531 10.54 21.70 29.51
CA HIS A 531 11.69 22.25 30.23
C HIS A 531 11.41 23.58 30.96
N LYS A 532 10.30 24.26 30.65
CA LYS A 532 9.98 25.60 31.18
C LYS A 532 8.69 25.57 32.00
N ASN A 533 8.83 25.73 33.32
CA ASN A 533 7.71 25.68 34.28
C ASN A 533 6.61 26.72 34.00
N SER A 534 6.95 27.91 33.51
CA SER A 534 5.97 28.96 33.19
C SER A 534 5.08 28.58 32.01
N LEU A 535 5.64 27.95 30.98
CA LEU A 535 4.90 27.51 29.80
C LEU A 535 4.06 26.27 30.12
N ARG A 536 4.61 25.33 30.90
CA ARG A 536 3.85 24.17 31.39
C ARG A 536 2.62 24.59 32.18
N LYS A 537 2.77 25.55 33.11
CA LYS A 537 1.64 26.09 33.86
C LYS A 537 0.56 26.70 32.95
N ALA A 538 0.96 27.44 31.92
CA ALA A 538 0.03 28.04 30.97
C ALA A 538 -0.71 26.98 30.12
N VAL A 539 -0.03 25.89 29.75
CA VAL A 539 -0.67 24.71 29.13
C VAL A 539 -1.67 24.08 30.09
N ASP A 540 -1.32 23.89 31.36
CA ASP A 540 -2.24 23.31 32.36
C ASP A 540 -3.49 24.18 32.57
N ASP A 541 -3.33 25.49 32.62
CA ASP A 541 -4.45 26.44 32.76
C ASP A 541 -5.37 26.40 31.54
N TYR A 542 -4.81 26.30 30.33
CA TYR A 542 -5.55 26.11 29.08
C TYR A 542 -6.29 24.77 29.07
N MET A 543 -5.62 23.66 29.39
CA MET A 543 -6.21 22.33 29.46
C MET A 543 -7.36 22.26 30.46
N ARG A 544 -7.21 22.87 31.65
CA ARG A 544 -8.31 22.99 32.63
C ARG A 544 -9.48 23.79 32.08
N ALA A 545 -9.23 24.87 31.33
CA ALA A 545 -10.29 25.64 30.69
C ALA A 545 -11.03 24.84 29.60
N CYS A 546 -10.35 23.92 28.92
CA CYS A 546 -10.90 23.02 27.89
C CYS A 546 -11.61 21.78 28.46
N GLN A 547 -11.58 21.56 29.78
CA GLN A 547 -12.33 20.45 30.39
C GLN A 547 -13.83 20.57 30.11
N GLY A 548 -14.42 19.48 29.66
CA GLY A 548 -15.84 19.39 29.29
C GLY A 548 -16.15 19.72 27.84
N LEU A 549 -15.14 20.01 27.00
CA LEU A 549 -15.32 20.01 25.55
C LEU A 549 -15.75 18.62 25.07
N SER A 550 -16.61 18.59 24.04
CA SER A 550 -17.00 17.33 23.42
C SER A 550 -15.83 16.69 22.68
N ASP A 551 -15.94 15.40 22.38
CA ASP A 551 -14.94 14.69 21.59
C ASP A 551 -14.72 15.31 20.19
N ALA A 552 -15.66 16.14 19.70
CA ALA A 552 -15.50 16.86 18.43
C ALA A 552 -14.38 17.92 18.47
N ALA A 553 -13.94 18.32 19.66
CA ALA A 553 -12.77 19.18 19.85
C ALA A 553 -11.44 18.42 19.74
N HIS A 554 -11.47 17.08 19.68
CA HIS A 554 -10.26 16.28 19.48
C HIS A 554 -10.07 15.96 18.01
N VAL A 555 -8.89 16.24 17.48
CA VAL A 555 -8.58 16.18 16.05
C VAL A 555 -7.34 15.32 15.79
N PHE A 556 -7.07 15.03 14.52
CA PHE A 556 -5.83 14.38 14.13
C PHE A 556 -4.64 15.29 14.40
N THR A 557 -3.77 14.85 15.30
CA THR A 557 -2.51 15.52 15.60
C THR A 557 -1.48 15.21 14.50
N PRO A 558 -0.82 16.24 13.93
CA PRO A 558 0.30 16.06 13.00
C PRO A 558 1.43 15.22 13.62
N PRO A 559 2.13 14.36 12.85
CA PRO A 559 3.12 13.42 13.38
C PRO A 559 4.22 14.08 14.21
N ALA A 560 4.83 15.17 13.71
CA ALA A 560 5.88 15.88 14.44
C ALA A 560 5.41 16.41 15.81
N VAL A 561 4.16 16.88 15.89
CA VAL A 561 3.55 17.35 17.14
C VAL A 561 3.30 16.17 18.08
N TRP A 562 2.78 15.06 17.56
CA TRP A 562 2.51 13.84 18.33
C TRP A 562 3.80 13.26 18.93
N GLU A 563 4.86 13.17 18.13
CA GLU A 563 6.15 12.60 18.54
C GLU A 563 6.85 13.42 19.61
N ALA A 564 6.67 14.75 19.58
CA ALA A 564 7.15 15.63 20.65
C ALA A 564 6.47 15.37 22.02
N THR A 565 5.37 14.60 22.05
CA THR A 565 4.63 14.25 23.27
C THR A 565 4.83 12.82 23.75
N LYS A 566 5.70 12.02 23.09
CA LYS A 566 5.80 10.57 23.32
C LYS A 566 5.91 10.15 24.79
N ASP A 567 6.64 10.94 25.59
CA ASP A 567 6.95 10.67 27.01
C ASP A 567 5.99 11.36 28.00
N ASP A 568 4.95 12.05 27.52
CA ASP A 568 4.04 12.83 28.37
C ASP A 568 2.56 12.71 27.91
N ASP A 569 1.81 11.87 28.61
CA ASP A 569 0.38 11.62 28.31
C ASP A 569 -0.50 12.87 28.48
N TYR A 570 -0.10 13.83 29.32
CA TYR A 570 -0.85 15.08 29.47
C TYR A 570 -0.65 15.99 28.25
N LEU A 571 0.57 16.06 27.73
CA LEU A 571 0.85 16.79 26.50
C LEU A 571 0.23 16.12 25.26
N LYS A 572 0.07 14.79 25.25
CA LYS A 572 -0.71 14.08 24.21
C LYS A 572 -2.14 14.60 24.13
N GLU A 573 -2.77 14.86 25.26
CA GLU A 573 -4.14 15.41 25.30
C GLU A 573 -4.17 16.86 24.82
N PHE A 574 -3.20 17.69 25.20
CA PHE A 574 -3.06 19.04 24.65
C PHE A 574 -2.88 19.04 23.13
N ALA A 575 -2.03 18.14 22.62
CA ALA A 575 -1.75 18.03 21.20
C ALA A 575 -2.99 17.62 20.38
N ARG A 576 -3.96 16.93 20.99
CA ARG A 576 -5.21 16.51 20.34
C ARG A 576 -6.29 17.57 20.31
N LEU A 577 -6.27 18.58 21.18
CA LEU A 577 -7.30 19.63 21.21
C LEU A 577 -7.18 20.55 20.00
N ASP A 578 -8.24 20.74 19.22
CA ASP A 578 -8.23 21.58 18.02
C ASP A 578 -7.67 22.99 18.30
N GLY A 579 -6.71 23.40 17.49
CA GLY A 579 -6.13 24.73 17.49
C GLY A 579 -7.08 25.90 17.24
N GLU A 580 -8.38 25.68 16.95
CA GLU A 580 -9.33 26.77 16.72
C GLU A 580 -9.34 27.81 17.86
N TRP A 581 -9.13 27.36 19.10
CA TRP A 581 -9.12 28.21 20.29
C TRP A 581 -7.84 29.02 20.47
N LEU A 582 -6.77 28.67 19.75
CA LEU A 582 -5.48 29.36 19.79
C LEU A 582 -5.39 30.48 18.75
N LEU A 583 -6.31 30.51 17.77
CA LEU A 583 -6.29 31.49 16.69
C LEU A 583 -7.02 32.80 17.08
N PRO A 584 -6.58 33.94 16.54
CA PRO A 584 -7.22 35.24 16.76
C PRO A 584 -8.48 35.46 15.91
N ILE A 585 -8.80 34.55 14.98
CA ILE A 585 -9.94 34.69 14.07
C ILE A 585 -11.24 34.51 14.86
N ALA A 586 -12.04 35.58 14.87
CA ALA A 586 -13.32 35.65 15.53
C ALA A 586 -14.29 34.59 15.01
N ARG A 587 -14.78 33.72 15.90
CA ARG A 587 -16.21 33.40 15.85
C ARG A 587 -16.92 34.52 16.60
N GLU A 588 -17.36 35.53 15.85
CA GLU A 588 -18.57 36.24 16.23
C GLU A 588 -19.65 35.17 16.50
N GLU A 589 -20.39 35.32 17.59
CA GLU A 589 -21.35 34.36 18.17
C GLU A 589 -20.82 33.32 19.16
N VAL A 590 -20.21 33.73 20.28
CA VAL A 590 -20.31 32.92 21.51
C VAL A 590 -20.46 33.84 22.73
N GLY A 591 -21.72 34.19 23.00
CA GLY A 591 -22.20 34.62 24.32
C GLY A 591 -22.38 33.41 25.24
N ASP A 592 -21.32 32.60 25.41
CA ASP A 592 -21.31 31.48 26.35
C ASP A 592 -20.08 31.59 27.26
N ASP A 593 -20.28 31.31 28.56
CA ASP A 593 -19.26 31.49 29.60
C ASP A 593 -18.06 30.55 29.40
N VAL A 594 -18.30 29.36 28.84
CA VAL A 594 -17.25 28.37 28.51
C VAL A 594 -16.31 28.92 27.43
N GLY A 595 -16.84 29.50 26.36
CA GLY A 595 -16.03 30.08 25.28
C GLY A 595 -15.19 31.26 25.76
N ARG A 596 -15.72 32.10 26.66
CA ARG A 596 -14.95 33.18 27.31
C ARG A 596 -13.80 32.64 28.15
N ARG A 597 -14.04 31.59 28.95
CA ARG A 597 -13.02 30.95 29.79
C ARG A 597 -11.87 30.40 28.94
N ILE A 598 -12.18 29.65 27.89
CA ILE A 598 -11.17 29.05 27.01
C ILE A 598 -10.34 30.13 26.31
N ARG A 599 -10.98 31.16 25.74
CA ARG A 599 -10.26 32.28 25.11
C ARG A 599 -9.33 33.02 26.07
N GLY A 600 -9.75 33.22 27.31
CA GLY A 600 -8.91 33.82 28.35
C GLY A 600 -7.65 33.01 28.62
N ALA A 601 -7.80 31.69 28.80
CA ALA A 601 -6.68 30.79 29.05
C ALA A 601 -5.77 30.64 27.81
N ALA A 602 -6.35 30.56 26.61
CA ALA A 602 -5.60 30.53 25.34
C ALA A 602 -4.76 31.80 25.15
N GLY A 603 -5.33 32.98 25.44
CA GLY A 603 -4.59 34.25 25.41
C GLY A 603 -3.43 34.27 26.42
N GLY A 604 -3.61 33.67 27.60
CA GLY A 604 -2.54 33.47 28.59
C GLY A 604 -1.41 32.58 28.05
N LEU A 605 -1.76 31.46 27.42
CA LEU A 605 -0.81 30.54 26.79
C LEU A 605 -0.02 31.20 25.66
N VAL A 606 -0.71 31.87 24.73
CA VAL A 606 -0.07 32.59 23.61
C VAL A 606 0.87 33.67 24.14
N LYS A 607 0.47 34.44 25.17
CA LYS A 607 1.32 35.45 25.78
C LYS A 607 2.58 34.85 26.42
N ALA A 608 2.44 33.74 27.15
CA ALA A 608 3.57 33.04 27.75
C ALA A 608 4.53 32.47 26.70
N ALA A 609 4.00 31.94 25.59
CA ALA A 609 4.80 31.43 24.48
C ALA A 609 5.60 32.56 23.79
N VAL A 610 4.95 33.68 23.47
CA VAL A 610 5.61 34.84 22.83
C VAL A 610 6.70 35.44 23.69
N GLN A 611 6.50 35.52 25.02
CA GLN A 611 7.55 35.95 25.95
C GLN A 611 8.81 35.07 25.92
N LEU A 612 8.68 33.83 25.44
CA LEU A 612 9.76 32.87 25.30
C LEU A 612 10.31 32.77 23.87
N GLY A 613 9.89 33.66 22.97
CA GLY A 613 10.35 33.72 21.58
C GLY A 613 9.60 32.80 20.61
N ILE A 614 8.52 32.15 21.05
CA ILE A 614 7.66 31.34 20.17
C ILE A 614 6.79 32.29 19.33
N PRO A 615 6.76 32.18 17.99
CA PRO A 615 5.92 33.02 17.14
C PRO A 615 4.42 32.87 17.46
N LEU A 616 3.62 33.88 17.10
CA LEU A 616 2.17 33.79 17.21
C LEU A 616 1.61 32.64 16.34
N PRO A 617 0.50 32.00 16.76
CA PRO A 617 -0.17 31.00 15.93
C PRO A 617 -0.68 31.65 14.64
N SER A 618 -0.34 31.04 13.50
CA SER A 618 -0.73 31.52 12.17
C SER A 618 -2.12 31.02 11.81
N PRO A 619 -3.03 31.87 11.29
CA PRO A 619 -4.29 31.40 10.73
C PRO A 619 -4.18 30.88 9.29
N TYR A 620 -2.99 30.96 8.68
CA TYR A 620 -2.76 30.59 7.29
C TYR A 620 -2.35 29.12 7.18
N LEU A 621 -2.82 28.49 6.10
CA LEU A 621 -2.43 27.15 5.68
C LEU A 621 -1.89 27.18 4.25
N ALA A 622 -1.04 26.22 3.92
CA ALA A 622 -0.65 25.93 2.55
C ALA A 622 -1.30 24.61 2.13
N VAL A 623 -1.92 24.59 0.95
CA VAL A 623 -2.35 23.35 0.31
C VAL A 623 -1.27 22.96 -0.67
N VAL A 624 -0.63 21.82 -0.42
CA VAL A 624 0.39 21.26 -1.31
C VAL A 624 -0.24 20.07 -2.03
N VAL A 625 -0.33 20.17 -3.36
CA VAL A 625 -0.75 19.09 -4.23
C VAL A 625 0.46 18.67 -5.04
N CYS A 626 0.88 17.42 -4.86
CA CYS A 626 1.94 16.80 -5.61
C CYS A 626 1.36 15.67 -6.44
N ASP A 627 1.80 15.55 -7.70
CA ASP A 627 1.53 14.40 -8.55
C ASP A 627 2.85 13.90 -9.14
N GLY A 628 2.96 12.60 -9.37
CA GLY A 628 4.16 12.00 -9.94
C GLY A 628 4.25 12.32 -11.43
N ASP A 629 5.32 13.00 -11.83
CA ASP A 629 5.55 13.35 -13.24
C ASP A 629 5.53 12.12 -14.14
N GLU A 630 4.59 12.10 -15.08
CA GLU A 630 4.44 11.04 -16.06
C GLU A 630 4.35 9.63 -15.45
N MET A 631 3.75 9.46 -14.27
CA MET A 631 3.69 8.17 -13.57
C MET A 631 3.12 7.03 -14.44
N GLY A 632 2.19 7.35 -15.34
CA GLY A 632 1.69 6.38 -16.33
C GLY A 632 2.76 5.85 -17.29
N LYS A 633 3.72 6.69 -17.70
CA LYS A 633 4.86 6.29 -18.54
C LYS A 633 5.89 5.47 -17.76
N TRP A 634 6.05 5.74 -16.46
CA TRP A 634 6.88 4.92 -15.58
C TRP A 634 6.28 3.52 -15.39
N LEU A 635 4.97 3.45 -15.09
CA LEU A 635 4.25 2.18 -14.87
C LEU A 635 4.05 1.36 -16.15
N SER A 636 4.10 1.97 -17.34
CA SER A 636 4.08 1.28 -18.63
C SER A 636 5.47 0.89 -19.14
N GLY A 637 6.54 1.40 -18.50
CA GLY A 637 7.93 1.17 -18.90
C GLY A 637 8.43 2.07 -20.04
N LEU A 638 7.65 3.07 -20.49
CA LEU A 638 8.10 4.03 -21.50
C LEU A 638 9.26 4.91 -21.02
N ASN A 639 9.25 5.27 -19.74
CA ASN A 639 10.34 6.03 -19.10
C ASN A 639 11.40 5.11 -18.47
N ALA A 640 11.36 3.78 -18.73
CA ALA A 640 12.30 2.86 -18.11
C ALA A 640 13.76 3.15 -18.53
N PRO A 641 14.72 2.98 -17.60
CA PRO A 641 16.14 3.08 -17.92
C PRO A 641 16.59 2.14 -19.03
N ARG A 642 17.79 2.39 -19.57
CA ARG A 642 18.40 1.50 -20.56
C ARG A 642 18.72 0.16 -19.92
N LEU A 643 18.60 -0.90 -20.69
CA LEU A 643 18.79 -2.24 -20.17
C LEU A 643 20.21 -2.46 -19.65
N TRP A 644 21.20 -1.82 -20.28
CA TRP A 644 22.59 -1.81 -19.83
C TRP A 644 22.77 -1.27 -18.40
N GLU A 645 22.06 -0.19 -18.05
CA GLU A 645 22.17 0.49 -16.75
C GLU A 645 21.62 -0.36 -15.60
N MET A 646 20.76 -1.33 -15.92
CA MET A 646 20.16 -2.24 -14.93
C MET A 646 21.07 -3.42 -14.55
N LEU A 647 22.22 -3.56 -15.21
CA LEU A 647 23.17 -4.65 -14.97
C LEU A 647 24.16 -4.29 -13.87
N HIS A 648 24.50 -5.30 -13.07
CA HIS A 648 25.61 -5.22 -12.13
C HIS A 648 26.93 -4.85 -12.85
N LEU A 649 27.83 -4.08 -12.22
CA LEU A 649 29.09 -3.64 -12.86
C LEU A 649 29.97 -4.81 -13.35
N VAL A 650 30.08 -5.87 -12.57
CA VAL A 650 30.76 -7.12 -12.98
C VAL A 650 30.06 -7.78 -14.17
N ALA A 651 28.73 -7.73 -14.25
CA ALA A 651 27.98 -8.24 -15.40
C ALA A 651 28.19 -7.35 -16.63
N GLN A 652 28.27 -6.03 -16.46
CA GLN A 652 28.61 -5.09 -17.53
C GLN A 652 30.00 -5.39 -18.12
N GLU A 653 31.02 -5.62 -17.29
CA GLU A 653 32.36 -5.94 -17.83
C GLU A 653 32.37 -7.28 -18.59
N GLN A 654 31.64 -8.29 -18.12
CA GLN A 654 31.50 -9.58 -18.84
C GLN A 654 30.70 -9.45 -20.14
N LEU A 655 29.77 -8.51 -20.24
CA LEU A 655 28.89 -8.28 -21.40
C LEU A 655 29.31 -7.08 -22.25
N LYS A 656 30.53 -6.56 -22.07
CA LYS A 656 31.02 -5.34 -22.72
C LYS A 656 30.93 -5.34 -24.24
N SER A 657 31.08 -6.51 -24.87
CA SER A 657 30.91 -6.68 -26.32
C SER A 657 29.49 -6.41 -26.82
N ALA A 658 28.48 -6.55 -25.96
CA ALA A 658 27.07 -6.29 -26.27
C ALA A 658 26.58 -4.92 -25.78
N ARG A 659 27.46 -4.09 -25.21
CA ARG A 659 27.12 -2.77 -24.65
C ARG A 659 26.29 -1.92 -25.60
N SER A 660 26.77 -1.73 -26.83
CA SER A 660 26.08 -0.87 -27.82
C SER A 660 24.67 -1.36 -28.15
N ALA A 661 24.42 -2.68 -28.11
CA ALA A 661 23.10 -3.23 -28.37
C ALA A 661 22.17 -3.04 -27.16
N LEU A 662 22.69 -3.26 -25.95
CA LEU A 662 21.93 -3.15 -24.69
C LEU A 662 21.65 -1.69 -24.26
N GLU A 663 22.53 -0.74 -24.61
CA GLU A 663 22.30 0.70 -24.43
C GLU A 663 21.24 1.24 -25.40
N GLY A 664 21.04 0.57 -26.54
CA GLY A 664 20.06 0.94 -27.56
C GLY A 664 18.61 0.58 -27.21
N VAL A 665 18.38 -0.19 -26.15
CA VAL A 665 17.05 -0.68 -25.76
C VAL A 665 16.71 -0.32 -24.32
N SER A 666 15.43 -0.02 -24.08
CA SER A 666 14.93 0.24 -22.73
C SER A 666 14.47 -1.06 -22.07
N ARG A 667 14.67 -1.16 -20.75
CA ARG A 667 14.19 -2.32 -19.99
C ARG A 667 12.66 -2.43 -20.12
N PRO A 668 12.10 -3.60 -20.49
CA PRO A 668 10.66 -3.80 -20.47
C PRO A 668 10.08 -3.68 -19.05
N ILE A 669 8.81 -3.29 -18.94
CA ILE A 669 8.11 -3.33 -17.66
C ILE A 669 7.94 -4.78 -17.18
N THR A 670 8.09 -5.02 -15.88
CA THR A 670 7.95 -6.36 -15.29
C THR A 670 6.99 -6.29 -14.10
N PRO A 671 6.34 -7.41 -13.72
CA PRO A 671 5.50 -7.45 -12.53
C PRO A 671 6.29 -7.06 -11.28
N ALA A 672 7.53 -7.55 -11.13
CA ALA A 672 8.35 -7.23 -9.96
C ALA A 672 8.68 -5.74 -9.83
N ILE A 673 8.88 -5.05 -10.96
CA ILE A 673 9.15 -3.61 -10.95
C ILE A 673 7.89 -2.82 -10.59
N GLN A 674 6.72 -3.20 -11.12
CA GLN A 674 5.47 -2.54 -10.74
C GLN A 674 5.16 -2.72 -9.24
N ALA A 675 5.41 -3.91 -8.71
CA ALA A 675 5.29 -4.18 -7.28
C ALA A 675 6.30 -3.36 -6.47
N ALA A 676 7.57 -3.32 -6.86
CA ALA A 676 8.61 -2.55 -6.17
C ALA A 676 8.32 -1.03 -6.17
N ILE A 677 7.87 -0.47 -7.31
CA ILE A 677 7.43 0.93 -7.39
C ILE A 677 6.25 1.15 -6.45
N SER A 678 5.25 0.27 -6.46
CA SER A 678 4.08 0.39 -5.59
C SER A 678 4.44 0.31 -4.10
N GLU A 679 5.34 -0.58 -3.71
CA GLU A 679 5.81 -0.70 -2.33
C GLU A 679 6.57 0.57 -1.91
N ALA A 680 7.44 1.09 -2.78
CA ALA A 680 8.14 2.34 -2.55
C ALA A 680 7.19 3.54 -2.42
N CYS A 681 6.15 3.64 -3.28
CA CYS A 681 5.13 4.67 -3.17
C CYS A 681 4.33 4.57 -1.87
N CYS A 682 3.98 3.35 -1.43
CA CYS A 682 3.30 3.13 -0.17
C CYS A 682 4.18 3.56 1.01
N ALA A 683 5.44 3.14 1.04
CA ALA A 683 6.40 3.53 2.07
C ALA A 683 6.64 5.04 2.07
N PHE A 684 6.76 5.68 0.90
CA PHE A 684 6.87 7.12 0.77
C PHE A 684 5.65 7.84 1.36
N ALA A 685 4.43 7.40 1.03
CA ALA A 685 3.20 8.01 1.53
C ALA A 685 2.99 7.82 3.03
N GLN A 686 3.36 6.65 3.58
CA GLN A 686 3.12 6.29 4.98
C GLN A 686 4.23 6.76 5.93
N GLU A 687 5.47 6.82 5.44
CA GLU A 687 6.64 7.15 6.26
C GLU A 687 7.22 8.50 5.85
N ALA A 688 7.66 8.72 4.60
CA ALA A 688 8.39 9.93 4.25
C ALA A 688 7.52 11.21 4.28
N VAL A 689 6.31 11.18 3.68
CA VAL A 689 5.43 12.34 3.58
C VAL A 689 5.02 12.88 4.96
N PRO A 690 4.54 12.07 5.91
CA PRO A 690 4.08 12.58 7.21
C PRO A 690 5.18 13.18 8.09
N TRP A 691 6.45 12.86 7.83
CA TRP A 691 7.60 13.48 8.51
C TRP A 691 8.14 14.73 7.81
N THR A 692 7.80 14.93 6.54
CA THR A 692 8.31 16.04 5.72
C THR A 692 7.31 17.19 5.63
N VAL A 693 6.02 16.86 5.56
CA VAL A 693 4.88 17.79 5.44
C VAL A 693 4.19 17.93 6.79
#